data_AF-A0A0L8IJQ7-F1
#
_entry.id   AF-A0A0L8IJQ7-F1
#
_cell.length_a   1.000
_cell.length_b   1.000
_cell.length_c   1.000
_cell.angle_alpha   90.00
_cell.angle_beta   90.00
_cell.angle_gamma   90.00
#
_symmetry.space_group_name_H-M   'P 1'
#
loop_
_entity.id
_entity.type
_entity.pdbx_description
1 polymer ?
#
loop_
_entity_poly.entity_id
_entity_poly.type
_entity_poly.pdbx_seq_one_letter_code
_entity_poly.pdbx_strand_id
1 'polypeptide(L)'
;MEMDGENITLKEALSRLHEAEQGLDFVVVVGNVTTWLARAVIALCLLAALVGGIGLAGLNWAGARARQSRERLLHTFSRVRRILPFVLVGHIVAMGAAVSAILCFEALGLWHVGRMSAGELKLIIVVLMLVAACLYSIWRMGKQLGVMLHMFEPTAMEVLGQQVTPEEAPVLWAYVRDLAERLGALSPDHIVLGMTEGFYVTSSDVSLLPSDAVLKGRTLHVPILYLGLIDAAETSAVIGHELAHFAGEDTEYSLRFLPIYDGIGRSLGVIAENMMVSGWLQRTILRPAFMLGVYFMESFDHAVNHWSRVRELAADAAGASLAGNASAASALVRISAIDPLLQERIYTHITRATNPRRGEVFTKDLPNSVLHELAGKAFTLPDEEMAVQLPHPSDTHPSNGERIAALQVAADEAIRSGIRPVVAAQARAAMDQYFSNAQALRTRLTEDFIKHHVANDAEVVTELRALAKTVSGDVVLHEGARLRGLLLTLFLAPLLGLGIYLIAEALSFPQGLTEKRNSMLIAGGILTAFMLMLLPFALRMCLRADKTALLLTPEHFVFANLKSPVPIQHIADFELNVAYGTFLTLHLQDDAPLPERVSRSFSAPNAKVFRKKRRVLLALARFSRDGKKLKPDELGELIADYVNAGTARHLLQQRFEQGKR
;
A
#
# COMPACT_ATOMS: atom_id res chain seq x y z
N MET A 1 -19.17 27.74 70.10
CA MET A 1 -18.50 26.44 70.37
C MET A 1 -17.09 26.58 69.87
N GLU A 2 -16.11 26.13 70.64
CA GLU A 2 -14.70 26.16 70.25
C GLU A 2 -14.37 24.85 69.52
N MET A 3 -14.00 24.93 68.25
CA MET A 3 -13.44 23.81 67.47
C MET A 3 -12.20 24.33 66.75
N ASP A 4 -11.08 23.61 66.84
CA ASP A 4 -9.76 23.98 66.29
C ASP A 4 -9.27 25.39 66.67
N GLY A 5 -9.60 25.86 67.88
CA GLY A 5 -9.08 27.13 68.41
C GLY A 5 -9.74 28.41 67.88
N GLU A 6 -10.85 28.30 67.14
CA GLU A 6 -11.69 29.44 66.74
C GLU A 6 -13.08 29.38 67.40
N ASN A 7 -13.60 30.54 67.82
CA ASN A 7 -14.97 30.67 68.33
C ASN A 7 -15.97 30.74 67.17
N ILE A 8 -16.60 29.61 66.86
CA ILE A 8 -17.54 29.49 65.74
C ILE A 8 -18.99 29.66 66.24
N THR A 9 -19.80 30.41 65.49
CA THR A 9 -21.23 30.59 65.78
C THR A 9 -22.02 29.29 65.51
N LEU A 10 -23.11 29.02 66.24
CA LEU A 10 -23.92 27.80 66.08
C LEU A 10 -24.41 27.59 64.63
N LYS A 11 -24.77 28.69 63.96
CA LYS A 11 -25.20 28.71 62.56
C LYS A 11 -24.09 28.23 61.61
N GLU A 12 -22.85 28.58 61.92
CA GLU A 12 -21.68 28.32 61.09
C GLU A 12 -21.12 26.91 61.34
N ALA A 13 -21.25 26.40 62.58
CA ALA A 13 -21.06 24.99 62.88
C ALA A 13 -22.10 24.10 62.17
N LEU A 14 -23.38 24.48 62.16
CA LEU A 14 -24.44 23.76 61.42
C LEU A 14 -24.23 23.82 59.90
N SER A 15 -23.77 24.95 59.36
CA SER A 15 -23.41 25.09 57.95
C SER A 15 -22.28 24.16 57.54
N ARG A 16 -21.19 24.11 58.34
CA ARG A 16 -20.05 23.21 58.09
C ARG A 16 -20.45 21.73 58.21
N LEU A 17 -21.35 21.40 59.15
CA LEU A 17 -21.86 20.05 59.31
C LEU A 17 -22.73 19.62 58.13
N HIS A 18 -23.56 20.52 57.61
CA HIS A 18 -24.36 20.28 56.40
C HIS A 18 -23.49 20.18 55.14
N GLU A 19 -22.45 21.00 55.00
CA GLU A 19 -21.45 20.87 53.92
C GLU A 19 -20.67 19.54 54.01
N ALA A 20 -20.34 19.08 55.23
CA ALA A 20 -19.68 17.79 55.44
C ALA A 20 -20.59 16.60 55.13
N GLU A 21 -21.88 16.68 55.48
CA GLU A 21 -22.91 15.69 55.16
C GLU A 21 -23.15 15.59 53.64
N GLN A 22 -23.32 16.73 52.96
CA GLN A 22 -23.41 16.79 51.49
C GLN A 22 -22.13 16.27 50.80
N GLY A 23 -20.96 16.55 51.39
CA GLY A 23 -19.68 16.02 50.92
C GLY A 23 -19.59 14.50 51.05
N LEU A 24 -20.09 13.93 52.14
CA LEU A 24 -20.15 12.47 52.34
C LEU A 24 -21.11 11.81 51.34
N ASP A 25 -22.31 12.35 51.15
CA ASP A 25 -23.30 11.82 50.19
C ASP A 25 -22.74 11.81 48.77
N PHE A 26 -22.05 12.88 48.37
CA PHE A 26 -21.37 12.95 47.08
C PHE A 26 -20.27 11.88 46.94
N VAL A 27 -19.44 11.68 47.98
CA VAL A 27 -18.38 10.64 47.99
C VAL A 27 -18.97 9.24 47.89
N VAL A 28 -20.09 8.97 48.55
CA VAL A 28 -20.79 7.67 48.46
C VAL A 28 -21.31 7.43 47.04
N VAL A 29 -21.90 8.45 46.40
CA VAL A 29 -22.36 8.34 45.00
C VAL A 29 -21.19 8.10 44.04
N VAL A 30 -20.10 8.86 44.15
CA VAL A 30 -18.90 8.67 43.33
C VAL A 30 -18.27 7.29 43.57
N GLY A 31 -18.22 6.83 44.82
CA GLY A 31 -17.75 5.48 45.19
C GLY A 31 -18.57 4.36 44.56
N ASN A 32 -19.90 4.51 44.52
CA ASN A 32 -20.78 3.56 43.85
C ASN A 32 -20.56 3.55 42.32
N VAL A 33 -20.46 4.72 41.70
CA VAL A 33 -20.23 4.86 40.25
C VAL A 33 -18.86 4.29 39.85
N THR A 34 -17.81 4.60 40.61
CA THR A 34 -16.44 4.07 40.36
C THR A 34 -16.38 2.55 40.52
N THR A 35 -17.09 1.98 41.50
CA THR A 35 -17.19 0.52 41.67
C THR A 35 -17.88 -0.15 40.47
N TRP A 36 -18.96 0.44 39.96
CA TRP A 36 -19.62 -0.03 38.75
C TRP A 36 -18.73 0.09 37.51
N LEU A 37 -18.03 1.22 37.35
CA LEU A 37 -17.08 1.43 36.27
C LEU A 37 -15.95 0.40 36.31
N ALA A 38 -15.38 0.11 37.48
CA ALA A 38 -14.34 -0.91 37.62
C ALA A 38 -14.83 -2.30 37.16
N ARG A 39 -16.05 -2.70 37.53
CA ARG A 39 -16.67 -3.95 37.05
C ARG A 39 -16.91 -3.93 35.55
N ALA A 40 -17.37 -2.81 35.00
CA ALA A 40 -17.59 -2.64 33.57
C ALA A 40 -16.27 -2.71 32.79
N VAL A 41 -15.19 -2.10 33.28
CA VAL A 41 -13.84 -2.18 32.70
C VAL A 41 -13.38 -3.63 32.62
N ILE A 42 -13.47 -4.38 33.74
CA ILE A 42 -13.08 -5.79 33.76
C ILE A 42 -13.89 -6.60 32.75
N ALA A 43 -15.21 -6.42 32.74
CA ALA A 43 -16.10 -7.14 31.83
C ALA A 43 -15.83 -6.80 30.35
N LEU A 44 -15.67 -5.52 30.01
CA LEU A 44 -15.41 -5.07 28.63
C LEU A 44 -14.02 -5.48 28.14
N CYS A 45 -13.00 -5.41 28.99
CA CYS A 45 -11.65 -5.89 28.66
C CYS A 45 -11.65 -7.41 28.42
N LEU A 46 -12.32 -8.19 29.28
CA LEU A 46 -12.48 -9.64 29.08
C LEU A 46 -13.25 -9.97 27.80
N LEU A 47 -14.34 -9.24 27.53
CA LEU A 47 -15.10 -9.39 26.29
C LEU A 47 -14.24 -9.07 25.06
N ALA A 48 -13.50 -7.96 25.08
CA ALA A 48 -12.62 -7.57 23.99
C ALA A 48 -11.54 -8.63 23.76
N ALA A 49 -10.87 -9.10 24.81
CA ALA A 49 -9.87 -10.16 24.73
C ALA A 49 -10.44 -11.48 24.21
N LEU A 50 -11.65 -11.86 24.65
CA LEU A 50 -12.33 -13.07 24.21
C LEU A 50 -12.71 -12.98 22.73
N VAL A 51 -13.33 -11.88 22.30
CA VAL A 51 -13.71 -11.66 20.90
C VAL A 51 -12.49 -11.65 19.98
N GLY A 52 -11.41 -10.96 20.39
CA GLY A 52 -10.15 -10.93 19.65
C GLY A 52 -9.48 -12.31 19.56
N GLY A 53 -9.40 -13.02 20.68
CA GLY A 53 -8.82 -14.37 20.76
C GLY A 53 -9.61 -15.40 19.96
N ILE A 54 -10.94 -15.42 20.06
CA ILE A 54 -11.82 -16.28 19.26
C ILE A 54 -11.72 -15.92 17.78
N GLY A 55 -11.65 -14.63 17.43
CA GLY A 55 -11.49 -14.18 16.05
C GLY A 55 -10.20 -14.71 15.42
N LEU A 56 -9.06 -14.55 16.10
CA LEU A 56 -7.76 -15.06 15.64
C LEU A 56 -7.72 -16.59 15.57
N ALA A 57 -8.20 -17.28 16.61
CA ALA A 57 -8.27 -18.73 16.63
C ALA A 57 -9.20 -19.26 15.52
N GLY A 58 -10.33 -18.56 15.28
CA GLY A 58 -11.30 -18.87 14.24
C GLY A 58 -10.72 -18.70 12.84
N LEU A 59 -9.92 -17.65 12.58
CA LEU A 59 -9.24 -17.45 11.30
C LEU A 59 -8.15 -18.50 11.05
N ASN A 60 -7.32 -18.80 12.06
CA ASN A 60 -6.32 -19.87 11.96
C ASN A 60 -6.96 -21.24 11.72
N TRP A 61 -8.05 -21.54 12.44
CA TRP A 61 -8.84 -22.75 12.23
C TRP A 61 -9.48 -22.78 10.83
N ALA A 62 -9.99 -21.65 10.36
CA ALA A 62 -10.59 -21.52 9.04
C ALA A 62 -9.58 -21.81 7.92
N GLY A 63 -8.38 -21.21 7.98
CA GLY A 63 -7.31 -21.48 7.02
C GLY A 63 -6.86 -22.95 7.05
N ALA A 64 -6.71 -23.54 8.24
CA ALA A 64 -6.38 -24.95 8.37
C ALA A 64 -7.47 -25.87 7.81
N ARG A 65 -8.74 -25.56 8.04
CA ARG A 65 -9.90 -26.32 7.54
C ARG A 65 -10.08 -26.17 6.03
N ALA A 66 -9.78 -25.01 5.47
CA ALA A 66 -9.85 -24.75 4.04
C ALA A 66 -8.88 -25.65 3.23
N ARG A 67 -7.77 -26.09 3.82
CA ARG A 67 -6.84 -27.03 3.17
C ARG A 67 -7.35 -28.47 3.05
N GLN A 68 -8.45 -28.83 3.71
CA GLN A 68 -8.91 -30.23 3.74
C GLN A 68 -9.71 -30.64 2.52
N SER A 69 -10.44 -29.71 1.89
CA SER A 69 -11.18 -29.94 0.64
C SER A 69 -11.58 -28.60 0.01
N ARG A 70 -11.75 -28.57 -1.31
CA ARG A 70 -12.20 -27.39 -2.09
C ARG A 70 -13.56 -26.87 -1.62
N GLU A 71 -14.51 -27.77 -1.35
CA GLU A 71 -15.84 -27.44 -0.83
C GLU A 71 -15.77 -26.75 0.55
N ARG A 72 -14.92 -27.26 1.45
CA ARG A 72 -14.66 -26.62 2.76
C ARG A 72 -14.01 -25.24 2.62
N LEU A 73 -13.13 -25.02 1.64
CA LEU A 73 -12.56 -23.69 1.38
C LEU A 73 -13.67 -22.71 1.00
N LEU A 74 -14.52 -23.04 0.02
CA LEU A 74 -15.68 -22.22 -0.38
C LEU A 74 -16.58 -21.90 0.82
N HIS A 75 -17.01 -22.92 1.57
CA HIS A 75 -17.93 -22.75 2.69
C HIS A 75 -17.31 -21.97 3.86
N THR A 76 -16.04 -22.19 4.15
CA THR A 76 -15.36 -21.50 5.24
C THR A 76 -15.10 -20.05 4.88
N PHE A 77 -14.59 -19.79 3.66
CA PHE A 77 -14.35 -18.44 3.16
C PHE A 77 -15.62 -17.60 3.14
N SER A 78 -16.72 -18.14 2.57
CA SER A 78 -18.00 -17.43 2.51
C SER A 78 -18.58 -17.11 3.90
N ARG A 79 -18.46 -18.02 4.86
CA ARG A 79 -18.88 -17.77 6.26
C ARG A 79 -18.02 -16.71 6.93
N VAL A 80 -16.70 -16.81 6.81
CA VAL A 80 -15.77 -15.86 7.44
C VAL A 80 -15.98 -14.47 6.83
N ARG A 81 -16.06 -14.34 5.51
CA ARG A 81 -16.39 -13.08 4.82
C ARG A 81 -17.63 -12.40 5.40
N ARG A 82 -18.70 -13.17 5.67
CA ARG A 82 -19.96 -12.63 6.19
C ARG A 82 -19.89 -12.24 7.66
N ILE A 83 -19.13 -12.94 8.48
CA ILE A 83 -19.11 -12.78 9.95
C ILE A 83 -18.00 -11.81 10.41
N LEU A 84 -16.85 -11.83 9.76
CA LEU A 84 -15.63 -11.13 10.17
C LEU A 84 -15.83 -9.61 10.36
N PRO A 85 -16.53 -8.88 9.47
CA PRO A 85 -16.75 -7.44 9.67
C PRO A 85 -17.48 -7.14 10.99
N PHE A 86 -18.49 -7.95 11.33
CA PHE A 86 -19.27 -7.76 12.57
C PHE A 86 -18.46 -8.09 13.82
N VAL A 87 -17.65 -9.16 13.78
CA VAL A 87 -16.75 -9.53 14.89
C VAL A 87 -15.74 -8.41 15.16
N LEU A 88 -15.14 -7.84 14.11
CA LEU A 88 -14.17 -6.77 14.27
C LEU A 88 -14.81 -5.47 14.79
N VAL A 89 -15.97 -5.07 14.24
CA VAL A 89 -16.70 -3.91 14.77
C VAL A 89 -17.06 -4.12 16.23
N GLY A 90 -17.55 -5.30 16.60
CA GLY A 90 -17.82 -5.65 18.00
C GLY A 90 -16.58 -5.57 18.89
N HIS A 91 -15.43 -6.05 18.41
CA HIS A 91 -14.16 -5.96 19.14
C HIS A 91 -13.72 -4.51 19.37
N ILE A 92 -13.79 -3.67 18.34
CA ILE A 92 -13.43 -2.25 18.42
C ILE A 92 -14.38 -1.50 19.36
N VAL A 93 -15.68 -1.78 19.29
CA VAL A 93 -16.68 -1.20 20.20
C VAL A 93 -16.37 -1.58 21.65
N ALA A 94 -16.11 -2.86 21.91
CA ALA A 94 -15.76 -3.34 23.25
C ALA A 94 -14.48 -2.67 23.77
N MET A 95 -13.44 -2.55 22.94
CA MET A 95 -12.17 -1.93 23.32
C MET A 95 -12.31 -0.42 23.53
N GLY A 96 -13.00 0.29 22.64
CA GLY A 96 -13.26 1.73 22.79
C GLY A 96 -14.11 2.06 24.03
N ALA A 97 -15.12 1.22 24.32
CA ALA A 97 -15.91 1.32 25.53
C ALA A 97 -15.08 1.02 26.79
N ALA A 98 -14.21 0.01 26.76
CA ALA A 98 -13.29 -0.32 27.86
C ALA A 98 -12.36 0.85 28.17
N VAL A 99 -11.70 1.42 27.15
CA VAL A 99 -10.81 2.58 27.30
C VAL A 99 -11.57 3.78 27.86
N SER A 100 -12.78 4.05 27.34
CA SER A 100 -13.63 5.12 27.85
C SER A 100 -14.03 4.92 29.32
N ALA A 101 -14.36 3.68 29.71
CA ALA A 101 -14.69 3.36 31.09
C ALA A 101 -13.47 3.49 32.03
N ILE A 102 -12.27 3.08 31.59
CA ILE A 102 -11.00 3.28 32.33
C ILE A 102 -10.76 4.77 32.55
N LEU A 103 -10.88 5.57 31.48
CA LEU A 103 -10.66 7.01 31.53
C LEU A 103 -11.67 7.71 32.45
N CYS A 104 -12.95 7.35 32.37
CA CYS A 104 -13.97 7.85 33.29
C CYS A 104 -13.69 7.44 34.74
N PHE A 105 -13.22 6.22 34.98
CA PHE A 105 -12.83 5.75 36.31
C PHE A 105 -11.69 6.59 36.91
N GLU A 106 -10.62 6.80 36.15
CA GLU A 106 -9.48 7.63 36.60
C GLU A 106 -9.88 9.10 36.80
N ALA A 107 -10.70 9.66 35.90
CA ALA A 107 -11.20 11.04 36.04
C ALA A 107 -12.04 11.25 37.31
N LEU A 108 -12.90 10.28 37.64
CA LEU A 108 -13.70 10.31 38.87
C LEU A 108 -12.84 10.07 40.11
N GLY A 109 -11.79 9.25 40.03
CA GLY A 109 -10.83 9.03 41.12
C GLY A 109 -10.01 10.27 41.48
N LEU A 110 -9.79 11.17 40.53
CA LEU A 110 -9.14 12.47 40.76
C LEU A 110 -10.07 13.51 41.41
N TRP A 111 -11.38 13.27 41.39
CA TRP A 111 -12.37 14.20 41.93
C TRP A 111 -12.47 14.07 43.45
N HIS A 112 -11.77 14.96 44.18
CA HIS A 112 -11.82 15.04 45.64
C HIS A 112 -12.66 16.24 46.11
N VAL A 113 -13.44 16.06 47.18
CA VAL A 113 -14.31 17.10 47.75
C VAL A 113 -13.46 18.28 48.24
N GLY A 114 -13.58 19.42 47.55
CA GLY A 114 -13.23 20.74 48.09
C GLY A 114 -11.86 21.34 47.73
N ARG A 115 -10.92 20.62 47.08
CA ARG A 115 -9.62 21.19 46.66
C ARG A 115 -9.13 20.60 45.33
N MET A 116 -9.77 20.97 44.22
CA MET A 116 -9.20 20.72 42.90
C MET A 116 -8.18 21.80 42.56
N SER A 117 -6.94 21.40 42.34
CA SER A 117 -5.92 22.27 41.76
C SER A 117 -6.28 22.60 40.30
N ALA A 118 -5.83 23.75 39.81
CA ALA A 118 -6.00 24.12 38.39
C ALA A 118 -5.35 23.13 37.42
N GLY A 119 -4.41 22.29 37.88
CA GLY A 119 -3.79 21.21 37.11
C GLY A 119 -4.70 20.00 36.94
N GLU A 120 -5.38 19.57 38.00
CA GLU A 120 -6.32 18.43 37.97
C GLU A 120 -7.54 18.72 37.08
N LEU A 121 -8.08 19.95 37.13
CA LEU A 121 -9.17 20.36 36.24
C LEU A 121 -8.77 20.27 34.76
N LYS A 122 -7.55 20.71 34.41
CA LYS A 122 -7.01 20.59 33.05
C LYS A 122 -6.88 19.13 32.63
N LEU A 123 -6.47 18.26 33.55
CA LEU A 123 -6.32 16.83 33.28
C LEU A 123 -7.68 16.16 33.04
N ILE A 124 -8.71 16.49 33.83
CA ILE A 124 -10.08 15.99 33.59
C ILE A 124 -10.61 16.44 32.24
N ILE A 125 -10.38 17.69 31.82
CA ILE A 125 -10.76 18.17 30.49
C ILE A 125 -10.05 17.35 29.39
N VAL A 126 -8.76 17.06 29.56
CA VAL A 126 -8.01 16.20 28.62
C VAL A 126 -8.60 14.79 28.57
N VAL A 127 -8.93 14.20 29.72
CA VAL A 127 -9.55 12.87 29.80
C VAL A 127 -10.92 12.85 29.12
N LEU A 128 -11.76 13.87 29.33
CA LEU A 128 -13.06 14.02 28.65
C LEU A 128 -12.91 14.14 27.13
N MET A 129 -11.92 14.89 26.64
CA MET A 129 -11.61 14.94 25.21
C MET A 129 -11.20 13.56 24.67
N LEU A 130 -10.45 12.79 25.45
CA LEU A 130 -10.03 11.44 25.07
C LEU A 130 -11.21 10.45 25.03
N VAL A 131 -12.15 10.54 25.98
CA VAL A 131 -13.40 9.79 25.97
C VAL A 131 -14.26 10.15 24.75
N ALA A 132 -14.42 11.45 24.46
CA ALA A 132 -15.13 11.91 23.27
C ALA A 132 -14.47 11.40 21.98
N ALA A 133 -13.14 11.34 21.92
CA ALA A 133 -12.41 10.77 20.79
C ALA A 133 -12.66 9.26 20.64
N CYS A 134 -12.73 8.51 21.74
CA CYS A 134 -13.09 7.08 21.73
C CYS A 134 -14.52 6.85 21.23
N LEU A 135 -15.48 7.62 21.73
CA LEU A 135 -16.88 7.54 21.28
C LEU A 135 -17.04 7.93 19.81
N TYR A 136 -16.32 8.96 19.37
CA TYR A 136 -16.26 9.35 17.97
C TYR A 136 -15.68 8.23 17.09
N SER A 137 -14.62 7.55 17.55
CA SER A 137 -14.03 6.40 16.86
C SER A 137 -15.03 5.24 16.70
N ILE A 138 -15.78 4.92 17.76
CA ILE A 138 -16.85 3.90 17.73
C ILE A 138 -17.93 4.28 16.70
N TRP A 139 -18.46 5.50 16.79
CA TRP A 139 -19.49 5.98 15.87
C TRP A 139 -19.02 5.98 14.41
N ARG A 140 -17.78 6.44 14.18
CA ARG A 140 -17.17 6.45 12.86
C ARG A 140 -17.04 5.04 12.28
N MET A 141 -16.61 4.07 13.08
CA MET A 141 -16.47 2.69 12.62
C MET A 141 -17.82 2.06 12.27
N GLY A 142 -18.88 2.39 13.04
CA GLY A 142 -20.24 2.02 12.68
C GLY A 142 -20.67 2.55 11.32
N LYS A 143 -20.32 3.81 10.98
CA LYS A 143 -20.55 4.36 9.63
C LYS A 143 -19.71 3.68 8.55
N GLN A 144 -18.52 3.21 8.89
CA GLN A 144 -17.62 2.53 7.95
C GLN A 144 -18.00 1.08 7.67
N LEU A 145 -18.87 0.47 8.48
CA LEU A 145 -19.33 -0.90 8.26
C LEU A 145 -19.94 -1.10 6.86
N GLY A 146 -20.69 -0.12 6.35
CA GLY A 146 -21.22 -0.16 4.98
C GLY A 146 -20.11 -0.21 3.94
N VAL A 147 -19.08 0.63 4.09
CA VAL A 147 -17.91 0.64 3.21
C VAL A 147 -17.18 -0.70 3.27
N MET A 148 -16.96 -1.24 4.48
CA MET A 148 -16.32 -2.55 4.67
C MET A 148 -17.10 -3.67 3.99
N LEU A 149 -18.44 -3.65 4.07
CA LEU A 149 -19.29 -4.63 3.39
C LEU A 149 -19.23 -4.49 1.87
N HIS A 150 -19.20 -3.26 1.34
CA HIS A 150 -18.99 -3.00 -0.08
C HIS A 150 -17.60 -3.41 -0.58
N MET A 151 -16.55 -3.37 0.25
CA MET A 151 -15.22 -3.89 -0.16
C MET A 151 -15.29 -5.36 -0.57
N PHE A 152 -16.25 -6.11 -0.01
CA PHE A 152 -16.43 -7.51 -0.32
C PHE A 152 -17.37 -7.76 -1.51
N GLU A 153 -17.82 -6.75 -2.24
CA GLU A 153 -18.62 -6.94 -3.46
C GLU A 153 -17.71 -7.18 -4.67
N PRO A 154 -17.98 -8.21 -5.51
CA PRO A 154 -17.17 -8.48 -6.69
C PRO A 154 -17.26 -7.34 -7.71
N THR A 155 -16.11 -6.83 -8.15
CA THR A 155 -16.02 -5.93 -9.31
C THR A 155 -15.79 -6.74 -10.58
N ALA A 156 -16.33 -6.25 -11.70
CA ALA A 156 -16.09 -6.86 -13.00
C ALA A 156 -14.59 -6.82 -13.37
N MET A 157 -14.13 -7.83 -14.10
CA MET A 157 -12.79 -7.89 -14.66
C MET A 157 -12.77 -7.09 -15.96
N GLU A 158 -11.87 -6.11 -16.07
CA GLU A 158 -11.65 -5.42 -17.34
C GLU A 158 -10.78 -6.28 -18.26
N VAL A 159 -11.21 -6.45 -19.51
CA VAL A 159 -10.51 -7.26 -20.51
C VAL A 159 -10.47 -6.48 -21.82
N LEU A 160 -9.28 -6.27 -22.37
CA LEU A 160 -9.10 -5.63 -23.68
C LEU A 160 -9.27 -6.67 -24.78
N GLY A 161 -10.46 -6.70 -25.39
CA GLY A 161 -10.76 -7.70 -26.39
C GLY A 161 -12.16 -7.58 -26.97
N GLN A 162 -12.47 -8.47 -27.92
CA GLN A 162 -13.76 -8.51 -28.60
C GLN A 162 -14.46 -9.84 -28.35
N GLN A 163 -15.73 -9.78 -27.95
CA GLN A 163 -16.59 -10.97 -28.00
C GLN A 163 -16.77 -11.39 -29.46
N VAL A 164 -16.57 -12.67 -29.75
CA VAL A 164 -16.83 -13.24 -31.09
C VAL A 164 -18.07 -14.12 -31.10
N THR A 165 -18.91 -13.94 -32.12
CA THR A 165 -20.14 -14.74 -32.27
C THR A 165 -19.86 -16.09 -32.96
N PRO A 166 -20.78 -17.07 -32.85
CA PRO A 166 -20.71 -18.31 -33.62
C PRO A 166 -20.63 -18.10 -35.14
N GLU A 167 -21.12 -16.98 -35.67
CA GLU A 167 -21.04 -16.65 -37.10
C GLU A 167 -19.67 -16.08 -37.49
N GLU A 168 -19.04 -15.32 -36.60
CA GLU A 168 -17.70 -14.75 -36.81
C GLU A 168 -16.60 -15.83 -36.66
N ALA A 169 -16.76 -16.75 -35.71
CA ALA A 169 -15.78 -17.79 -35.38
C ALA A 169 -16.39 -19.21 -35.33
N PRO A 170 -17.03 -19.70 -36.41
CA PRO A 170 -17.81 -20.95 -36.38
C PRO A 170 -16.95 -22.17 -36.05
N VAL A 171 -15.73 -22.23 -36.59
CA VAL A 171 -14.80 -23.33 -36.37
C VAL A 171 -14.30 -23.31 -34.93
N LEU A 172 -13.95 -22.14 -34.38
CA LEU A 172 -13.54 -22.02 -32.97
C LEU A 172 -14.65 -22.44 -32.01
N TRP A 173 -15.89 -21.97 -32.24
CA TRP A 173 -17.03 -22.32 -31.40
C TRP A 173 -17.40 -23.80 -31.47
N ALA A 174 -17.31 -24.43 -32.65
CA ALA A 174 -17.51 -25.87 -32.78
C ALA A 174 -16.39 -26.64 -32.05
N TYR A 175 -15.16 -26.19 -32.20
CA TYR A 175 -13.98 -26.80 -31.60
C TYR A 175 -14.00 -26.74 -30.07
N VAL A 176 -14.27 -25.57 -29.49
CA VAL A 176 -14.40 -25.41 -28.02
C VAL A 176 -15.53 -26.27 -27.46
N ARG A 177 -16.66 -26.36 -28.15
CA ARG A 177 -17.80 -27.20 -27.72
C ARG A 177 -17.48 -28.69 -27.76
N ASP A 178 -16.79 -29.16 -28.80
CA ASP A 178 -16.32 -30.56 -28.89
C ASP A 178 -15.38 -30.90 -27.73
N LEU A 179 -14.40 -30.03 -27.45
CA LEU A 179 -13.46 -30.25 -26.34
C LEU A 179 -14.19 -30.25 -24.98
N ALA A 180 -15.15 -29.34 -24.78
CA ALA A 180 -15.94 -29.28 -23.56
C ALA A 180 -16.78 -30.56 -23.38
N GLU A 181 -17.43 -31.04 -24.43
CA GLU A 181 -18.23 -32.27 -24.42
C GLU A 181 -17.37 -33.49 -24.08
N ARG A 182 -16.21 -33.63 -24.73
CA ARG A 182 -15.26 -34.74 -24.48
C ARG A 182 -14.72 -34.76 -23.06
N LEU A 183 -14.56 -33.60 -22.42
CA LEU A 183 -14.14 -33.49 -21.02
C LEU A 183 -15.30 -33.59 -20.01
N GLY A 184 -16.55 -33.49 -20.45
CA GLY A 184 -17.69 -33.28 -19.56
C GLY A 184 -17.61 -31.94 -18.81
N ALA A 185 -16.99 -30.94 -19.42
CA ALA A 185 -16.87 -29.58 -18.91
C ALA A 185 -18.08 -28.72 -19.31
N LEU A 186 -18.41 -27.71 -18.51
CA LEU A 186 -19.40 -26.72 -18.92
C LEU A 186 -18.84 -25.84 -20.05
N SER A 187 -19.52 -25.81 -21.19
CA SER A 187 -19.16 -24.92 -22.30
C SER A 187 -19.23 -23.45 -21.85
N PRO A 188 -18.29 -22.59 -22.30
CA PRO A 188 -18.38 -21.15 -22.09
C PRO A 188 -19.63 -20.58 -22.75
N ASP A 189 -20.19 -19.53 -22.14
CA ASP A 189 -21.27 -18.70 -22.68
C ASP A 189 -20.72 -17.66 -23.68
N HIS A 190 -19.47 -17.23 -23.48
CA HIS A 190 -18.81 -16.21 -24.28
C HIS A 190 -17.37 -16.63 -24.64
N ILE A 191 -16.94 -16.32 -25.86
CA ILE A 191 -15.53 -16.36 -26.26
C ILE A 191 -15.10 -14.92 -26.53
N VAL A 192 -14.03 -14.49 -25.88
CA VAL A 192 -13.42 -13.16 -26.03
C VAL A 192 -12.05 -13.32 -26.64
N LEU A 193 -11.80 -12.60 -27.75
CA LEU A 193 -10.49 -12.54 -28.38
C LEU A 193 -9.70 -11.34 -27.87
N GLY A 194 -8.54 -11.61 -27.31
CA GLY A 194 -7.53 -10.60 -26.99
C GLY A 194 -6.33 -10.67 -27.95
N MET A 195 -5.38 -9.74 -27.77
CA MET A 195 -4.17 -9.69 -28.58
C MET A 195 -3.13 -10.73 -28.13
N THR A 196 -2.68 -10.64 -26.87
CA THR A 196 -1.60 -11.48 -26.31
C THR A 196 -1.81 -11.97 -24.88
N GLU A 197 -2.85 -11.51 -24.17
CA GLU A 197 -3.18 -12.02 -22.83
C GLU A 197 -3.43 -13.53 -22.91
N GLY A 198 -2.91 -14.33 -21.96
CA GLY A 198 -2.96 -15.79 -22.03
C GLY A 198 -4.36 -16.39 -22.22
N PHE A 199 -4.43 -17.68 -22.55
CA PHE A 199 -5.70 -18.40 -22.47
C PHE A 199 -6.14 -18.46 -21.00
N TYR A 200 -7.41 -18.20 -20.75
CA TYR A 200 -8.00 -18.42 -19.43
C TYR A 200 -9.50 -18.57 -19.52
N VAL A 201 -10.09 -19.21 -18.51
CA VAL A 201 -11.54 -19.16 -18.28
C VAL A 201 -11.87 -18.40 -17.01
N THR A 202 -13.01 -17.70 -17.02
CA THR A 202 -13.54 -17.02 -15.84
C THR A 202 -15.05 -17.08 -15.79
N SER A 203 -15.59 -17.06 -14.58
CA SER A 203 -17.02 -16.87 -14.32
C SER A 203 -17.32 -15.53 -13.63
N SER A 204 -16.30 -14.68 -13.48
CA SER A 204 -16.47 -13.29 -13.07
C SER A 204 -17.18 -12.52 -14.18
N ASP A 205 -17.96 -11.50 -13.80
CA ASP A 205 -18.45 -10.51 -14.75
C ASP A 205 -17.24 -9.88 -15.48
N VAL A 206 -17.30 -9.78 -16.81
CA VAL A 206 -16.24 -9.23 -17.66
C VAL A 206 -16.72 -7.93 -18.30
N SER A 207 -15.97 -6.85 -18.13
CA SER A 207 -16.18 -5.57 -18.83
C SER A 207 -15.21 -5.48 -20.01
N LEU A 208 -15.73 -5.48 -21.23
CA LEU A 208 -14.92 -5.47 -22.44
C LEU A 208 -14.48 -4.06 -22.83
N LEU A 209 -13.17 -3.83 -22.88
CA LEU A 209 -12.58 -2.62 -23.42
C LEU A 209 -12.31 -2.78 -24.92
N PRO A 210 -12.57 -1.76 -25.75
CA PRO A 210 -13.07 -0.42 -25.43
C PRO A 210 -14.61 -0.27 -25.50
N SER A 211 -15.37 -1.36 -25.61
CA SER A 211 -16.82 -1.32 -25.86
C SER A 211 -17.69 -1.04 -24.63
N ASP A 212 -17.13 -1.19 -23.42
CA ASP A 212 -17.80 -1.19 -22.12
C ASP A 212 -18.95 -2.20 -21.99
N ALA A 213 -18.98 -3.21 -22.86
CA ALA A 213 -19.97 -4.28 -22.81
C ALA A 213 -19.68 -5.21 -21.62
N VAL A 214 -20.71 -5.45 -20.79
CA VAL A 214 -20.59 -6.35 -19.65
C VAL A 214 -21.11 -7.74 -20.00
N LEU A 215 -20.22 -8.73 -19.95
CA LEU A 215 -20.52 -10.15 -20.13
C LEU A 215 -20.76 -10.80 -18.77
N LYS A 216 -21.79 -11.64 -18.68
CA LYS A 216 -22.14 -12.39 -17.47
C LYS A 216 -22.20 -13.88 -17.77
N GLY A 217 -21.57 -14.69 -16.94
CA GLY A 217 -21.50 -16.13 -17.12
C GLY A 217 -20.08 -16.60 -17.38
N ARG A 218 -19.93 -17.71 -18.09
CA ARG A 218 -18.65 -18.36 -18.34
C ARG A 218 -17.99 -17.75 -19.59
N THR A 219 -16.83 -17.15 -19.42
CA THR A 219 -16.07 -16.54 -20.50
C THR A 219 -14.77 -17.31 -20.72
N LEU A 220 -14.48 -17.68 -21.96
CA LEU A 220 -13.17 -18.17 -22.40
C LEU A 220 -12.44 -17.03 -23.12
N HIS A 221 -11.29 -16.64 -22.61
CA HIS A 221 -10.38 -15.71 -23.28
C HIS A 221 -9.42 -16.48 -24.18
N VAL A 222 -9.29 -16.04 -25.43
CA VAL A 222 -8.42 -16.65 -26.43
C VAL A 222 -7.54 -15.57 -27.08
N PRO A 223 -6.23 -15.57 -26.85
CA PRO A 223 -5.35 -14.65 -27.57
C PRO A 223 -5.17 -15.07 -29.03
N ILE A 224 -5.53 -14.17 -29.94
CA ILE A 224 -5.53 -14.44 -31.38
C ILE A 224 -4.15 -14.83 -31.91
N LEU A 225 -3.08 -14.24 -31.38
CA LEU A 225 -1.71 -14.50 -31.83
C LEU A 225 -1.28 -15.92 -31.52
N TYR A 226 -1.66 -16.46 -30.37
CA TYR A 226 -1.30 -17.82 -30.01
C TYR A 226 -1.97 -18.86 -30.91
N LEU A 227 -3.19 -18.63 -31.42
CA LEU A 227 -3.83 -19.53 -32.39
C LEU A 227 -3.00 -19.79 -33.66
N GLY A 228 -2.06 -18.89 -33.98
CA GLY A 228 -1.07 -19.10 -35.04
C GLY A 228 0.30 -19.59 -34.58
N LEU A 229 0.64 -19.39 -33.30
CA LEU A 229 1.98 -19.70 -32.76
C LEU A 229 2.07 -21.10 -32.15
N ILE A 230 0.94 -21.67 -31.74
CA ILE A 230 0.80 -23.05 -31.30
C ILE A 230 0.06 -23.89 -32.37
N ASP A 231 0.34 -25.19 -32.41
CA ASP A 231 -0.34 -26.09 -33.37
C ASP A 231 -1.72 -26.53 -32.86
N ALA A 232 -2.46 -27.29 -33.67
CA ALA A 232 -3.81 -27.74 -33.33
C ALA A 232 -3.84 -28.67 -32.11
N ALA A 233 -2.84 -29.54 -31.93
CA ALA A 233 -2.80 -30.43 -30.78
C ALA A 233 -2.46 -29.66 -29.50
N GLU A 234 -1.51 -28.72 -29.57
CA GLU A 234 -1.21 -27.78 -28.50
C GLU A 234 -2.43 -26.90 -28.16
N THR A 235 -3.18 -26.43 -29.17
CA THR A 235 -4.42 -25.65 -28.96
C THR A 235 -5.47 -26.50 -28.24
N SER A 236 -5.65 -27.77 -28.63
CA SER A 236 -6.51 -28.72 -27.91
C SER A 236 -6.06 -28.92 -26.47
N ALA A 237 -4.76 -29.02 -26.22
CA ALA A 237 -4.21 -29.19 -24.88
C ALA A 237 -4.48 -27.98 -23.99
N VAL A 238 -4.24 -26.77 -24.50
CA VAL A 238 -4.41 -25.51 -23.77
C VAL A 238 -5.89 -25.20 -23.53
N ILE A 239 -6.73 -25.23 -24.57
CA ILE A 239 -8.18 -25.02 -24.39
C ILE A 239 -8.78 -26.13 -23.51
N GLY A 240 -8.32 -27.37 -23.66
CA GLY A 240 -8.72 -28.48 -22.80
C GLY A 240 -8.34 -28.27 -21.33
N HIS A 241 -7.13 -27.77 -21.08
CA HIS A 241 -6.68 -27.36 -19.75
C HIS A 241 -7.61 -26.28 -19.17
N GLU A 242 -7.89 -25.21 -19.92
CA GLU A 242 -8.77 -24.14 -19.44
C GLU A 242 -10.19 -24.65 -19.14
N LEU A 243 -10.77 -25.46 -20.04
CA LEU A 243 -12.09 -26.04 -19.85
C LEU A 243 -12.16 -27.01 -18.66
N ALA A 244 -11.06 -27.67 -18.29
CA ALA A 244 -11.00 -28.56 -17.14
C ALA A 244 -11.33 -27.82 -15.83
N HIS A 245 -11.10 -26.51 -15.74
CA HIS A 245 -11.54 -25.71 -14.59
C HIS A 245 -13.07 -25.60 -14.46
N PHE A 246 -13.83 -25.92 -15.50
CA PHE A 246 -15.29 -26.06 -15.48
C PHE A 246 -15.77 -27.51 -15.56
N ALA A 247 -14.92 -28.47 -15.19
CA ALA A 247 -15.27 -29.89 -15.14
C ALA A 247 -15.22 -30.43 -13.70
N GLY A 248 -16.03 -31.46 -13.42
CA GLY A 248 -15.99 -32.23 -12.18
C GLY A 248 -16.03 -31.39 -10.90
N GLU A 249 -15.16 -31.73 -9.95
CA GLU A 249 -15.04 -31.06 -8.64
C GLU A 249 -14.53 -29.60 -8.72
N ASP A 250 -13.96 -29.19 -9.86
CA ASP A 250 -13.48 -27.83 -10.07
C ASP A 250 -14.56 -26.84 -10.49
N THR A 251 -15.68 -27.35 -11.01
CA THR A 251 -16.82 -26.54 -11.44
C THR A 251 -17.33 -25.63 -10.33
N GLU A 252 -17.61 -26.18 -9.14
CA GLU A 252 -18.17 -25.39 -8.04
C GLU A 252 -17.17 -24.36 -7.51
N TYR A 253 -15.89 -24.74 -7.45
CA TYR A 253 -14.81 -23.85 -7.05
C TYR A 253 -14.70 -22.66 -8.03
N SER A 254 -14.62 -22.93 -9.32
CA SER A 254 -14.46 -21.90 -10.36
C SER A 254 -15.69 -21.01 -10.52
N LEU A 255 -16.90 -21.52 -10.29
CA LEU A 255 -18.14 -20.75 -10.42
C LEU A 255 -18.49 -19.93 -9.17
N ARG A 256 -18.14 -20.41 -7.97
CA ARG A 256 -18.62 -19.81 -6.71
C ARG A 256 -17.53 -19.20 -5.87
N PHE A 257 -16.31 -19.73 -5.90
CA PHE A 257 -15.21 -19.25 -5.06
C PHE A 257 -14.39 -18.17 -5.77
N LEU A 258 -13.83 -18.48 -6.94
CA LEU A 258 -12.88 -17.59 -7.64
C LEU A 258 -13.44 -16.19 -7.90
N PRO A 259 -14.67 -15.99 -8.41
CA PRO A 259 -15.20 -14.64 -8.65
C PRO A 259 -15.29 -13.78 -7.39
N ILE A 260 -15.58 -14.41 -6.26
CA ILE A 260 -15.64 -13.72 -4.97
C ILE A 260 -14.23 -13.40 -4.49
N TYR A 261 -13.32 -14.38 -4.54
CA TYR A 261 -11.96 -14.25 -4.07
C TYR A 261 -11.20 -13.17 -4.86
N ASP A 262 -11.21 -13.26 -6.20
CA ASP A 262 -10.54 -12.32 -7.09
C ASP A 262 -11.20 -10.94 -7.04
N GLY A 263 -12.54 -10.90 -6.94
CA GLY A 263 -13.29 -9.65 -6.79
C GLY A 263 -12.91 -8.88 -5.53
N ILE A 264 -12.72 -9.57 -4.40
CA ILE A 264 -12.23 -8.95 -3.16
C ILE A 264 -10.80 -8.45 -3.32
N GLY A 265 -9.92 -9.26 -3.95
CA GLY A 265 -8.55 -8.86 -4.26
C GLY A 265 -8.49 -7.57 -5.10
N ARG A 266 -9.28 -7.50 -6.17
CA ARG A 266 -9.41 -6.29 -7.01
C ARG A 266 -9.91 -5.09 -6.22
N SER A 267 -10.96 -5.26 -5.42
CA SER A 267 -11.52 -4.20 -4.58
C SER A 267 -10.48 -3.64 -3.58
N LEU A 268 -9.68 -4.51 -2.95
CA LEU A 268 -8.57 -4.10 -2.09
C LEU A 268 -7.48 -3.36 -2.88
N GLY A 269 -7.16 -3.78 -4.10
CA GLY A 269 -6.24 -3.07 -5.00
C GLY A 269 -6.70 -1.63 -5.28
N VAL A 270 -7.96 -1.46 -5.68
CA VAL A 270 -8.56 -0.12 -5.93
C VAL A 270 -8.53 0.75 -4.68
N ILE A 271 -8.76 0.18 -3.50
CA ILE A 271 -8.68 0.92 -2.23
C ILE A 271 -7.23 1.31 -1.90
N ALA A 272 -6.27 0.42 -2.17
CA ALA A 272 -4.85 0.70 -1.97
C ALA A 272 -4.40 1.88 -2.84
N GLU A 273 -4.76 1.87 -4.12
CA GLU A 273 -4.51 2.95 -5.08
C GLU A 273 -5.15 4.27 -4.61
N ASN A 274 -6.43 4.23 -4.26
CA ASN A 274 -7.13 5.40 -3.72
C ASN A 274 -6.45 5.93 -2.44
N MET A 275 -5.97 5.05 -1.56
CA MET A 275 -5.23 5.44 -0.36
C MET A 275 -3.85 6.03 -0.67
N MET A 276 -3.24 5.71 -1.81
CA MET A 276 -1.98 6.32 -2.25
C MET A 276 -2.16 7.80 -2.60
N VAL A 277 -3.27 8.14 -3.27
CA VAL A 277 -3.58 9.51 -3.72
C VAL A 277 -4.42 10.34 -2.74
N SER A 278 -5.03 9.70 -1.74
CA SER A 278 -5.87 10.36 -0.73
C SER A 278 -5.07 11.17 0.29
N GLY A 279 -5.64 12.30 0.73
CA GLY A 279 -5.07 13.11 1.82
C GLY A 279 -4.94 12.35 3.16
N TRP A 280 -4.07 12.83 4.05
CA TRP A 280 -3.70 12.16 5.31
C TRP A 280 -4.89 11.70 6.15
N LEU A 281 -5.93 12.55 6.23
CA LEU A 281 -7.14 12.23 6.98
C LEU A 281 -7.79 10.98 6.41
N GLN A 282 -8.13 10.97 5.12
CA GLN A 282 -8.79 9.88 4.38
C GLN A 282 -7.98 8.58 4.41
N ARG A 283 -6.65 8.63 4.26
CA ARG A 283 -5.77 7.47 4.43
C ARG A 283 -5.88 6.87 5.83
N THR A 284 -5.86 7.71 6.87
CA THR A 284 -5.99 7.27 8.27
C THR A 284 -7.37 6.68 8.55
N ILE A 285 -8.41 7.17 7.86
CA ILE A 285 -9.78 6.64 7.94
C ILE A 285 -9.84 5.20 7.43
N LEU A 286 -9.26 4.92 6.26
CA LEU A 286 -9.44 3.65 5.53
C LEU A 286 -8.47 2.55 5.97
N ARG A 287 -7.31 2.92 6.52
CA ARG A 287 -6.21 1.97 6.85
C ARG A 287 -6.63 0.76 7.70
N PRO A 288 -7.42 0.90 8.79
CA PRO A 288 -7.79 -0.28 9.59
C PRO A 288 -8.63 -1.29 8.81
N ALA A 289 -9.58 -0.81 8.00
CA ALA A 289 -10.43 -1.67 7.18
C ALA A 289 -9.62 -2.34 6.06
N PHE A 290 -8.70 -1.60 5.42
CA PHE A 290 -7.79 -2.16 4.43
C PHE A 290 -6.90 -3.27 5.02
N MET A 291 -6.27 -3.03 6.17
CA MET A 291 -5.44 -4.04 6.85
C MET A 291 -6.22 -5.29 7.22
N LEU A 292 -7.49 -5.15 7.62
CA LEU A 292 -8.37 -6.29 7.87
C LEU A 292 -8.60 -7.10 6.58
N GLY A 293 -8.91 -6.42 5.48
CA GLY A 293 -9.13 -7.06 4.19
C GLY A 293 -7.90 -7.86 3.75
N VAL A 294 -6.71 -7.26 3.86
CA VAL A 294 -5.43 -7.92 3.56
C VAL A 294 -5.22 -9.15 4.45
N TYR A 295 -5.36 -9.00 5.77
CA TYR A 295 -5.18 -10.13 6.70
C TYR A 295 -6.20 -11.26 6.49
N PHE A 296 -7.43 -10.90 6.11
CA PHE A 296 -8.46 -11.88 5.74
C PHE A 296 -8.03 -12.69 4.51
N MET A 297 -7.51 -12.05 3.46
CA MET A 297 -7.00 -12.75 2.28
C MET A 297 -5.81 -13.65 2.63
N GLU A 298 -4.82 -13.12 3.34
CA GLU A 298 -3.62 -13.84 3.80
C GLU A 298 -3.96 -15.12 4.60
N SER A 299 -5.05 -15.09 5.36
CA SER A 299 -5.52 -16.24 6.14
C SER A 299 -5.93 -17.45 5.29
N PHE A 300 -6.25 -17.23 4.01
CA PHE A 300 -6.65 -18.26 3.06
C PHE A 300 -5.63 -18.52 1.95
N ASP A 301 -4.67 -17.62 1.71
CA ASP A 301 -3.66 -17.73 0.64
C ASP A 301 -3.02 -19.12 0.57
N HIS A 302 -2.57 -19.66 1.71
CA HIS A 302 -1.97 -21.00 1.73
C HIS A 302 -2.91 -22.12 1.25
N ALA A 303 -4.20 -22.03 1.58
CA ALA A 303 -5.18 -23.01 1.12
C ALA A 303 -5.50 -22.82 -0.36
N VAL A 304 -5.64 -21.57 -0.81
CA VAL A 304 -5.90 -21.22 -2.21
C VAL A 304 -4.74 -21.67 -3.09
N ASN A 305 -3.50 -21.32 -2.74
CA ASN A 305 -2.29 -21.71 -3.46
C ASN A 305 -2.12 -23.23 -3.51
N HIS A 306 -2.39 -23.93 -2.39
CA HIS A 306 -2.36 -25.39 -2.37
C HIS A 306 -3.34 -26.00 -3.37
N TRP A 307 -4.61 -25.57 -3.35
CA TRP A 307 -5.62 -26.09 -4.27
C TRP A 307 -5.37 -25.64 -5.70
N SER A 308 -4.85 -24.43 -5.92
CA SER A 308 -4.42 -23.94 -7.24
C SER A 308 -3.44 -24.92 -7.87
N ARG A 309 -2.34 -25.26 -7.19
CA ARG A 309 -1.34 -26.21 -7.70
C ARG A 309 -1.91 -27.58 -8.06
N VAL A 310 -2.78 -28.15 -7.21
CA VAL A 310 -3.42 -29.44 -7.48
C VAL A 310 -4.33 -29.35 -8.72
N ARG A 311 -5.03 -28.21 -8.89
CA ARG A 311 -5.93 -27.96 -10.02
C ARG A 311 -5.18 -27.78 -11.32
N GLU A 312 -4.05 -27.07 -11.31
CA GLU A 312 -3.19 -26.89 -12.49
C GLU A 312 -2.70 -28.24 -13.04
N LEU A 313 -2.18 -29.12 -12.16
CA LEU A 313 -1.72 -30.45 -12.59
C LEU A 313 -2.87 -31.34 -13.09
N ALA A 314 -4.05 -31.24 -12.49
CA ALA A 314 -5.24 -31.96 -12.93
C ALA A 314 -5.75 -31.44 -14.29
N ALA A 315 -5.70 -30.13 -14.50
CA ALA A 315 -6.05 -29.48 -15.76
C ALA A 315 -5.05 -29.84 -16.87
N ASP A 316 -3.75 -29.92 -16.56
CA ASP A 316 -2.74 -30.43 -17.50
C ASP A 316 -3.03 -31.87 -17.93
N ALA A 317 -3.37 -32.74 -16.98
CA ALA A 317 -3.75 -34.11 -17.28
C ALA A 317 -5.03 -34.18 -18.15
N ALA A 318 -6.01 -33.31 -17.89
CA ALA A 318 -7.23 -33.22 -18.69
C ALA A 318 -6.94 -32.74 -20.13
N GLY A 319 -6.15 -31.67 -20.29
CA GLY A 319 -5.70 -31.20 -21.61
C GLY A 319 -4.90 -32.27 -22.36
N ALA A 320 -4.00 -32.97 -21.66
CA ALA A 320 -3.23 -34.07 -22.22
C ALA A 320 -4.10 -35.28 -22.62
N SER A 321 -5.20 -35.55 -21.93
CA SER A 321 -6.14 -36.62 -22.31
C SER A 321 -6.81 -36.36 -23.67
N LEU A 322 -6.93 -35.09 -24.09
CA LEU A 322 -7.52 -34.69 -25.36
C LEU A 322 -6.52 -34.67 -26.52
N ALA A 323 -5.28 -34.22 -26.25
CA ALA A 323 -4.28 -33.90 -27.26
C ALA A 323 -3.03 -34.80 -27.23
N GLY A 324 -2.82 -35.55 -26.16
CA GLY A 324 -1.61 -36.32 -25.87
C GLY A 324 -0.61 -35.55 -24.99
N ASN A 325 0.12 -36.30 -24.16
CA ASN A 325 1.07 -35.74 -23.18
C ASN A 325 2.18 -34.92 -23.84
N ALA A 326 2.73 -35.39 -24.97
CA ALA A 326 3.80 -34.69 -25.69
C ALA A 326 3.35 -33.32 -26.21
N SER A 327 2.12 -33.21 -26.72
CA SER A 327 1.55 -31.95 -27.19
C SER A 327 1.23 -31.01 -26.04
N ALA A 328 0.72 -31.51 -24.91
CA ALA A 328 0.52 -30.69 -23.71
C ALA A 328 1.85 -30.14 -23.16
N ALA A 329 2.89 -30.98 -23.06
CA ALA A 329 4.22 -30.56 -22.63
C ALA A 329 4.86 -29.58 -23.62
N SER A 330 4.69 -29.81 -24.93
CA SER A 330 5.12 -28.89 -25.99
C SER A 330 4.44 -27.54 -25.86
N ALA A 331 3.13 -27.49 -25.60
CA ALA A 331 2.39 -26.25 -25.45
C ALA A 331 2.90 -25.38 -24.28
N LEU A 332 3.21 -26.00 -23.13
CA LEU A 332 3.78 -25.30 -21.97
C LEU A 332 5.10 -24.62 -22.34
N VAL A 333 6.04 -25.38 -22.94
CA VAL A 333 7.33 -24.81 -23.35
C VAL A 333 7.16 -23.80 -24.47
N ARG A 334 6.25 -24.06 -25.41
CA ARG A 334 6.00 -23.21 -26.58
C ARG A 334 5.54 -21.81 -26.16
N ILE A 335 4.57 -21.73 -25.26
CA ILE A 335 4.03 -20.46 -24.76
C ILE A 335 5.13 -19.71 -24.01
N SER A 336 5.78 -20.37 -23.06
CA SER A 336 6.86 -19.77 -22.25
C SER A 336 8.05 -19.29 -23.08
N ALA A 337 8.48 -20.05 -24.08
CA ALA A 337 9.61 -19.68 -24.94
C ALA A 337 9.29 -18.53 -25.91
N ILE A 338 8.02 -18.33 -26.27
CA ILE A 338 7.59 -17.28 -27.21
C ILE A 338 7.24 -15.99 -26.50
N ASP A 339 6.59 -16.06 -25.34
CA ASP A 339 5.96 -14.91 -24.68
C ASP A 339 6.92 -13.71 -24.54
N PRO A 340 8.17 -13.84 -24.06
CA PRO A 340 9.06 -12.70 -23.91
C PRO A 340 9.31 -11.93 -25.22
N LEU A 341 9.56 -12.65 -26.32
CA LEU A 341 9.77 -12.05 -27.63
C LEU A 341 8.47 -11.50 -28.22
N LEU A 342 7.34 -12.16 -27.98
CA LEU A 342 6.03 -11.70 -28.42
C LEU A 342 5.65 -10.38 -27.74
N GLN A 343 5.79 -10.29 -26.42
CA GLN A 343 5.52 -9.07 -25.66
C GLN A 343 6.47 -7.94 -26.06
N GLU A 344 7.76 -8.21 -26.30
CA GLU A 344 8.72 -7.22 -26.81
C GLU A 344 8.24 -6.58 -28.14
N ARG A 345 7.77 -7.41 -29.08
CA ARG A 345 7.29 -6.93 -30.38
C ARG A 345 6.00 -6.14 -30.24
N ILE A 346 5.03 -6.61 -29.47
CA ILE A 346 3.79 -5.88 -29.20
C ILE A 346 4.06 -4.54 -28.54
N TYR A 347 4.91 -4.52 -27.51
CA TYR A 347 5.31 -3.29 -26.82
C TYR A 347 6.00 -2.30 -27.76
N THR A 348 6.79 -2.77 -28.72
CA THR A 348 7.39 -1.93 -29.77
C THR A 348 6.32 -1.23 -30.60
N HIS A 349 5.27 -1.95 -31.03
CA HIS A 349 4.17 -1.37 -31.79
C HIS A 349 3.33 -0.39 -30.95
N ILE A 350 3.06 -0.70 -29.68
CA ILE A 350 2.38 0.21 -28.74
C ILE A 350 3.20 1.49 -28.55
N THR A 351 4.52 1.37 -28.34
CA THR A 351 5.41 2.52 -28.14
C THR A 351 5.43 3.43 -29.36
N ARG A 352 5.49 2.87 -30.57
CA ARG A 352 5.40 3.65 -31.82
C ARG A 352 4.05 4.34 -31.97
N ALA A 353 2.95 3.67 -31.62
CA ALA A 353 1.62 4.25 -31.74
C ALA A 353 1.35 5.38 -30.72
N THR A 354 1.85 5.23 -29.49
CA THR A 354 1.67 6.22 -28.41
C THR A 354 2.61 7.43 -28.54
N ASN A 355 3.74 7.29 -29.23
CA ASN A 355 4.68 8.38 -29.52
C ASN A 355 5.09 8.39 -31.00
N PRO A 356 4.16 8.75 -31.91
CA PRO A 356 4.35 8.59 -33.35
C PRO A 356 5.41 9.53 -33.91
N ARG A 357 6.35 9.00 -34.69
CA ARG A 357 7.28 9.83 -35.46
C ARG A 357 6.56 10.43 -36.67
N ARG A 358 7.00 11.61 -37.12
CA ARG A 358 6.37 12.31 -38.25
C ARG A 358 6.48 11.45 -39.52
N GLY A 359 5.33 11.06 -40.09
CA GLY A 359 5.25 10.24 -41.30
C GLY A 359 5.32 8.73 -41.07
N GLU A 360 5.28 8.27 -39.82
CA GLU A 360 5.26 6.85 -39.49
C GLU A 360 3.93 6.20 -39.89
N VAL A 361 4.01 5.02 -40.51
CA VAL A 361 2.84 4.26 -40.96
C VAL A 361 2.63 3.08 -40.01
N PHE A 362 1.46 3.03 -39.39
CA PHE A 362 1.09 1.95 -38.48
C PHE A 362 0.53 0.76 -39.23
N THR A 363 0.82 -0.44 -38.71
CA THR A 363 0.21 -1.65 -39.24
C THR A 363 -1.30 -1.67 -38.95
N LYS A 364 -2.07 -2.09 -39.95
CA LYS A 364 -3.52 -2.35 -39.80
C LYS A 364 -3.82 -3.82 -39.49
N ASP A 365 -2.79 -4.65 -39.41
CA ASP A 365 -2.88 -6.08 -39.11
C ASP A 365 -1.68 -6.43 -38.23
N LEU A 366 -1.76 -6.01 -36.96
CA LEU A 366 -0.72 -6.22 -35.97
C LEU A 366 -0.38 -7.70 -35.80
N PRO A 367 -1.37 -8.63 -35.72
CA PRO A 367 -1.05 -10.05 -35.62
C PRO A 367 -0.18 -10.54 -36.78
N ASN A 368 -0.52 -10.20 -38.03
CA ASN A 368 0.28 -10.62 -39.18
C ASN A 368 1.69 -10.00 -39.17
N SER A 369 1.82 -8.72 -38.81
CA SER A 369 3.13 -8.07 -38.68
C SER A 369 4.02 -8.76 -37.65
N VAL A 370 3.48 -9.06 -36.46
CA VAL A 370 4.23 -9.71 -35.38
C VAL A 370 4.63 -11.14 -35.76
N LEU A 371 3.75 -11.91 -36.41
CA LEU A 371 4.10 -13.24 -36.91
C LEU A 371 5.28 -13.21 -37.89
N HIS A 372 5.35 -12.19 -38.76
CA HIS A 372 6.49 -11.98 -39.65
C HIS A 372 7.77 -11.56 -38.92
N GLU A 373 7.67 -10.75 -37.86
CA GLU A 373 8.81 -10.32 -37.05
C GLU A 373 9.39 -11.46 -36.19
N LEU A 374 8.54 -12.40 -35.77
CA LEU A 374 8.93 -13.62 -35.06
C LEU A 374 9.51 -14.70 -36.00
N ALA A 375 9.19 -14.66 -37.30
CA ALA A 375 9.71 -15.61 -38.26
C ALA A 375 11.23 -15.54 -38.35
N GLY A 376 11.90 -16.70 -38.24
CA GLY A 376 13.36 -16.80 -38.27
C GLY A 376 14.08 -16.37 -36.98
N LYS A 377 13.35 -16.04 -35.91
CA LYS A 377 13.92 -15.88 -34.57
C LYS A 377 14.15 -17.23 -33.92
N ALA A 378 15.26 -17.36 -33.19
CA ALA A 378 15.51 -18.49 -32.31
C ALA A 378 14.82 -18.25 -30.97
N PHE A 379 14.07 -19.22 -30.50
CA PHE A 379 13.44 -19.20 -29.18
C PHE A 379 14.34 -19.93 -28.18
N THR A 380 14.45 -19.38 -26.98
CA THR A 380 15.21 -19.96 -25.87
C THR A 380 14.31 -19.94 -24.65
N LEU A 381 14.35 -21.02 -23.88
CA LEU A 381 13.67 -21.10 -22.59
C LEU A 381 14.73 -20.91 -21.49
N PRO A 382 14.62 -19.91 -20.60
CA PRO A 382 15.53 -19.77 -19.47
C PRO A 382 15.47 -21.01 -18.55
N ASP A 383 16.63 -21.45 -18.04
CA ASP A 383 16.70 -22.62 -17.15
C ASP A 383 15.82 -22.47 -15.89
N GLU A 384 15.62 -21.23 -15.43
CA GLU A 384 14.78 -20.88 -14.29
C GLU A 384 13.30 -21.26 -14.50
N GLU A 385 12.80 -21.19 -15.74
CA GLU A 385 11.42 -21.56 -16.05
C GLU A 385 11.19 -23.07 -15.99
N MET A 386 12.26 -23.87 -16.18
CA MET A 386 12.23 -25.33 -16.04
C MET A 386 12.57 -25.80 -14.62
N ALA A 387 13.10 -24.93 -13.76
CA ALA A 387 13.58 -25.33 -12.46
C ALA A 387 12.44 -25.91 -11.60
N VAL A 388 12.60 -27.18 -11.22
CA VAL A 388 11.74 -27.80 -10.21
C VAL A 388 12.17 -27.25 -8.86
N GLN A 389 11.34 -26.39 -8.28
CA GLN A 389 11.57 -25.81 -6.96
C GLN A 389 10.87 -26.63 -5.89
N LEU A 390 11.40 -26.61 -4.68
CA LEU A 390 10.70 -27.17 -3.52
C LEU A 390 9.39 -26.39 -3.33
N PRO A 391 8.23 -27.05 -3.27
CA PRO A 391 6.95 -26.37 -3.14
C PRO A 391 6.92 -25.44 -1.93
N HIS A 392 6.83 -24.13 -2.17
CA HIS A 392 6.67 -23.15 -1.11
C HIS A 392 5.18 -22.82 -0.90
N PRO A 393 4.72 -22.59 0.34
CA PRO A 393 3.32 -22.27 0.62
C PRO A 393 2.77 -20.98 -0.03
N SER A 394 3.62 -20.16 -0.62
CA SER A 394 3.24 -18.94 -1.36
C SER A 394 3.25 -19.11 -2.88
N ASP A 395 3.63 -20.29 -3.40
CA ASP A 395 3.69 -20.52 -4.85
C ASP A 395 2.26 -20.66 -5.40
N THR A 396 1.91 -19.80 -6.35
CA THR A 396 0.57 -19.74 -6.94
C THR A 396 0.34 -20.83 -7.99
N HIS A 397 1.41 -21.26 -8.67
CA HIS A 397 1.38 -22.29 -9.73
C HIS A 397 2.60 -23.24 -9.62
N PRO A 398 2.46 -24.51 -10.05
CA PRO A 398 3.60 -25.41 -10.20
C PRO A 398 4.55 -24.92 -11.30
N SER A 399 5.85 -25.19 -11.18
CA SER A 399 6.80 -24.81 -12.24
C SER A 399 6.59 -25.64 -13.51
N ASN A 400 7.03 -25.15 -14.67
CA ASN A 400 6.91 -25.90 -15.92
C ASN A 400 7.63 -27.27 -15.82
N GLY A 401 8.73 -27.35 -15.07
CA GLY A 401 9.41 -28.62 -14.80
C GLY A 401 8.54 -29.61 -14.04
N GLU A 402 7.81 -29.16 -13.00
CA GLU A 402 6.85 -29.99 -12.26
C GLU A 402 5.70 -30.48 -13.16
N ARG A 403 5.14 -29.58 -13.98
CA ARG A 403 4.02 -29.86 -14.89
C ARG A 403 4.41 -30.86 -15.98
N ILE A 404 5.56 -30.68 -16.62
CA ILE A 404 6.08 -31.60 -17.65
C ILE A 404 6.39 -32.97 -17.05
N ALA A 405 6.96 -33.02 -15.84
CA ALA A 405 7.21 -34.28 -15.14
C ALA A 405 5.89 -35.02 -14.82
N ALA A 406 4.85 -34.30 -14.40
CA ALA A 406 3.53 -34.87 -14.15
C ALA A 406 2.88 -35.44 -15.43
N LEU A 407 3.16 -34.83 -16.59
CA LEU A 407 2.76 -35.33 -17.91
C LEU A 407 3.60 -36.54 -18.39
N GLN A 408 4.62 -36.96 -17.64
CA GLN A 408 5.49 -38.08 -17.98
C GLN A 408 6.24 -37.90 -19.31
N VAL A 409 6.62 -36.66 -19.65
CA VAL A 409 7.40 -36.33 -20.85
C VAL A 409 8.82 -35.94 -20.45
N ALA A 410 9.81 -36.34 -21.25
CA ALA A 410 11.20 -35.92 -21.03
C ALA A 410 11.35 -34.42 -21.30
N ALA A 411 11.98 -33.67 -20.39
CA ALA A 411 12.14 -32.23 -20.51
C ALA A 411 12.84 -31.83 -21.83
N ASP A 412 13.90 -32.54 -22.22
CA ASP A 412 14.62 -32.28 -23.48
C ASP A 412 13.73 -32.43 -24.72
N GLU A 413 12.78 -33.37 -24.69
CA GLU A 413 11.82 -33.58 -25.78
C GLU A 413 10.81 -32.43 -25.85
N ALA A 414 10.25 -32.04 -24.70
CA ALA A 414 9.32 -30.92 -24.61
C ALA A 414 9.98 -29.61 -25.05
N ILE A 415 11.22 -29.35 -24.61
CA ILE A 415 11.99 -28.17 -25.00
C ILE A 415 12.22 -28.15 -26.50
N ARG A 416 12.73 -29.26 -27.06
CA ARG A 416 12.99 -29.37 -28.51
C ARG A 416 11.73 -29.11 -29.34
N SER A 417 10.57 -29.59 -28.89
CA SER A 417 9.29 -29.36 -29.57
C SER A 417 8.79 -27.91 -29.43
N GLY A 418 8.90 -27.33 -28.23
CA GLY A 418 8.40 -25.99 -27.94
C GLY A 418 9.22 -24.86 -28.57
N ILE A 419 10.53 -25.02 -28.76
CA ILE A 419 11.40 -23.97 -29.34
C ILE A 419 11.45 -23.96 -30.88
N ARG A 420 10.60 -24.75 -31.55
CA ARG A 420 10.58 -24.85 -33.02
C ARG A 420 10.42 -23.48 -33.71
N PRO A 421 11.00 -23.26 -34.90
CA PRO A 421 10.92 -21.96 -35.55
C PRO A 421 9.47 -21.62 -35.96
N VAL A 422 9.12 -20.32 -35.92
CA VAL A 422 7.84 -19.82 -36.46
C VAL A 422 7.95 -19.65 -37.97
N VAL A 423 6.99 -20.21 -38.71
CA VAL A 423 6.81 -19.98 -40.15
C VAL A 423 5.57 -19.09 -40.33
N ALA A 424 5.77 -17.79 -40.58
CA ALA A 424 4.70 -16.80 -40.60
C ALA A 424 3.49 -17.18 -41.47
N ALA A 425 3.72 -17.72 -42.68
CA ALA A 425 2.64 -18.11 -43.58
C ALA A 425 1.77 -19.25 -43.02
N GLN A 426 2.39 -20.23 -42.36
CA GLN A 426 1.69 -21.35 -41.72
C GLN A 426 0.97 -20.88 -40.45
N ALA A 427 1.64 -20.07 -39.64
CA ALA A 427 1.07 -19.48 -38.43
C ALA A 427 -0.18 -18.66 -38.74
N ARG A 428 -0.12 -17.82 -39.79
CA ARG A 428 -1.26 -17.04 -40.26
C ARG A 428 -2.40 -17.93 -40.73
N ALA A 429 -2.11 -18.96 -41.52
CA ALA A 429 -3.14 -19.89 -41.99
C ALA A 429 -3.81 -20.66 -40.83
N ALA A 430 -3.02 -21.08 -39.83
CA ALA A 430 -3.51 -21.76 -38.64
C ALA A 430 -4.39 -20.86 -37.76
N MET A 431 -4.05 -19.57 -37.66
CA MET A 431 -4.90 -18.58 -37.00
C MET A 431 -6.21 -18.33 -37.78
N ASP A 432 -6.11 -18.17 -39.11
CA ASP A 432 -7.22 -17.73 -39.95
C ASP A 432 -8.32 -18.79 -40.12
N GLN A 433 -7.97 -20.07 -40.00
CA GLN A 433 -8.92 -21.18 -40.17
C GLN A 433 -10.10 -21.15 -39.17
N TYR A 434 -9.94 -20.46 -38.05
CA TYR A 434 -10.95 -20.39 -37.00
C TYR A 434 -12.10 -19.41 -37.30
N PHE A 435 -11.90 -18.50 -38.26
CA PHE A 435 -12.76 -17.33 -38.47
C PHE A 435 -13.32 -17.26 -39.89
N SER A 436 -14.56 -16.77 -40.03
CA SER A 436 -15.20 -16.61 -41.34
C SER A 436 -14.61 -15.45 -42.15
N ASN A 437 -14.20 -14.37 -41.47
CA ASN A 437 -13.49 -13.23 -42.06
C ASN A 437 -12.31 -12.80 -41.18
N ALA A 438 -11.26 -13.63 -41.17
CA ALA A 438 -10.10 -13.45 -40.30
C ALA A 438 -9.42 -12.08 -40.48
N GLN A 439 -9.27 -11.58 -41.71
CA GLN A 439 -8.61 -10.30 -41.97
C GLN A 439 -9.39 -9.12 -41.35
N ALA A 440 -10.71 -9.07 -41.54
CA ALA A 440 -11.52 -8.00 -40.95
C ALA A 440 -11.45 -8.02 -39.43
N LEU A 441 -11.48 -9.21 -38.83
CA LEU A 441 -11.36 -9.39 -37.38
C LEU A 441 -10.01 -8.92 -36.84
N ARG A 442 -8.89 -9.33 -37.46
CA ARG A 442 -7.55 -8.88 -37.05
C ARG A 442 -7.38 -7.38 -37.18
N THR A 443 -7.91 -6.77 -38.23
CA THR A 443 -7.87 -5.31 -38.40
C THR A 443 -8.69 -4.59 -37.34
N ARG A 444 -9.92 -5.06 -37.05
CA ARG A 444 -10.76 -4.47 -36.00
C ARG A 444 -10.11 -4.59 -34.61
N LEU A 445 -9.57 -5.77 -34.28
CA LEU A 445 -8.89 -6.01 -33.01
C LEU A 445 -7.60 -5.17 -32.90
N THR A 446 -6.85 -5.01 -33.99
CA THR A 446 -5.67 -4.13 -34.03
C THR A 446 -6.05 -2.67 -33.76
N GLU A 447 -7.12 -2.19 -34.39
CA GLU A 447 -7.60 -0.82 -34.21
C GLU A 447 -8.01 -0.56 -32.76
N ASP A 448 -8.83 -1.43 -32.18
CA ASP A 448 -9.28 -1.29 -30.78
C ASP A 448 -8.12 -1.38 -29.79
N PHE A 449 -7.21 -2.34 -29.98
CA PHE A 449 -6.04 -2.54 -29.13
C PHE A 449 -5.12 -1.31 -29.13
N ILE A 450 -4.75 -0.81 -30.31
CA ILE A 450 -3.87 0.36 -30.44
C ILE A 450 -4.58 1.62 -29.93
N LYS A 451 -5.86 1.82 -30.27
CA LYS A 451 -6.63 2.99 -29.83
C LYS A 451 -6.74 3.05 -28.31
N HIS A 452 -6.99 1.91 -27.65
CA HIS A 452 -7.04 1.83 -26.19
C HIS A 452 -5.71 2.26 -25.56
N HIS A 453 -4.59 1.69 -26.00
CA HIS A 453 -3.28 2.07 -25.48
C HIS A 453 -2.91 3.54 -25.75
N VAL A 454 -3.27 4.08 -26.92
CA VAL A 454 -3.08 5.50 -27.25
C VAL A 454 -3.94 6.40 -26.36
N ALA A 455 -5.18 6.03 -26.07
CA ALA A 455 -6.07 6.79 -25.20
C ALA A 455 -5.56 6.80 -23.74
N ASN A 456 -5.21 5.62 -23.20
CA ASN A 456 -4.65 5.48 -21.86
C ASN A 456 -3.34 6.27 -21.71
N ASP A 457 -2.45 6.18 -22.69
CA ASP A 457 -1.21 6.95 -22.70
C ASP A 457 -1.45 8.46 -22.73
N ALA A 458 -2.43 8.93 -23.50
CA ALA A 458 -2.81 10.34 -23.55
C ALA A 458 -3.35 10.86 -22.21
N GLU A 459 -4.07 10.03 -21.46
CA GLU A 459 -4.53 10.33 -20.10
C GLU A 459 -3.35 10.46 -19.13
N VAL A 460 -2.45 9.46 -19.12
CA VAL A 460 -1.22 9.50 -18.30
C VAL A 460 -0.38 10.73 -18.62
N VAL A 461 -0.18 11.06 -19.90
CA VAL A 461 0.55 12.27 -20.32
C VAL A 461 -0.15 13.55 -19.86
N THR A 462 -1.48 13.56 -19.84
CA THR A 462 -2.28 14.70 -19.35
C THR A 462 -2.11 14.88 -17.85
N GLU A 463 -2.16 13.80 -17.08
CA GLU A 463 -1.94 13.81 -15.63
C GLU A 463 -0.51 14.25 -15.29
N LEU A 464 0.50 13.68 -15.96
CA LEU A 464 1.90 14.09 -15.80
C LEU A 464 2.09 15.58 -16.13
N ARG A 465 1.43 16.10 -17.17
CA ARG A 465 1.47 17.53 -17.50
C ARG A 465 0.78 18.40 -16.46
N ALA A 466 -0.28 17.92 -15.81
CA ALA A 466 -0.94 18.61 -14.72
C ALA A 466 0.00 18.68 -13.50
N LEU A 467 0.56 17.53 -13.08
CA LEU A 467 1.53 17.43 -11.98
C LEU A 467 2.77 18.29 -12.22
N ALA A 468 3.32 18.27 -13.44
CA ALA A 468 4.48 19.08 -13.82
C ALA A 468 4.25 20.60 -13.68
N LYS A 469 2.99 21.05 -13.78
CA LYS A 469 2.58 22.46 -13.68
C LYS A 469 2.22 22.89 -12.25
N THR A 470 2.01 21.96 -11.32
CA THR A 470 1.65 22.26 -9.93
C THR A 470 2.66 23.20 -9.25
N VAL A 471 3.93 23.08 -9.63
CA VAL A 471 5.03 23.88 -9.08
C VAL A 471 5.79 24.56 -10.22
N SER A 472 6.10 25.86 -10.08
CA SER A 472 6.89 26.61 -11.08
C SER A 472 7.88 27.63 -10.49
N GLY A 473 7.76 27.95 -9.20
CA GLY A 473 8.62 28.91 -8.52
C GLY A 473 9.62 28.25 -7.60
N ASP A 474 10.51 29.07 -7.04
CA ASP A 474 11.45 28.67 -6.00
C ASP A 474 10.85 28.95 -4.61
N VAL A 475 11.03 28.01 -3.67
CA VAL A 475 10.63 28.20 -2.27
C VAL A 475 11.83 28.10 -1.35
N VAL A 476 12.06 29.18 -0.61
CA VAL A 476 13.12 29.27 0.40
C VAL A 476 12.56 28.81 1.75
N LEU A 477 13.18 27.76 2.31
CA LEU A 477 12.89 27.27 3.65
C LEU A 477 14.02 27.65 4.60
N HIS A 478 13.64 28.21 5.74
CA HIS A 478 14.55 28.64 6.80
C HIS A 478 14.02 28.22 8.17
N GLU A 479 14.83 28.39 9.22
CA GLU A 479 14.46 27.91 10.56
C GLU A 479 13.44 28.82 11.25
N GLY A 480 13.55 30.14 11.13
CA GLY A 480 12.57 31.09 11.68
C GLY A 480 12.38 31.02 13.21
N ALA A 481 13.40 30.55 13.95
CA ALA A 481 13.35 30.34 15.40
C ALA A 481 13.99 31.48 16.22
N ARG A 482 14.21 32.66 15.63
CA ARG A 482 14.95 33.78 16.25
C ARG A 482 14.37 34.21 17.60
N LEU A 483 13.06 34.41 17.69
CA LEU A 483 12.38 34.80 18.93
C LEU A 483 12.53 33.73 20.02
N ARG A 484 12.43 32.43 19.66
CA ARG A 484 12.62 31.33 20.61
C ARG A 484 14.06 31.28 21.12
N GLY A 485 15.03 31.42 20.23
CA GLY A 485 16.44 31.50 20.59
C GLY A 485 16.73 32.70 21.50
N LEU A 486 16.11 33.86 21.23
CA LEU A 486 16.25 35.06 22.06
C LEU A 486 15.68 34.84 23.46
N LEU A 487 14.45 34.32 23.57
CA LEU A 487 13.81 34.02 24.86
C LEU A 487 14.61 32.99 25.67
N LEU A 488 15.09 31.93 25.01
CA LEU A 488 15.99 30.94 25.63
C LEU A 488 17.29 31.59 26.11
N THR A 489 17.91 32.45 25.30
CA THR A 489 19.14 33.15 25.67
C THR A 489 18.91 34.10 26.86
N LEU A 490 17.79 34.83 26.85
CA LEU A 490 17.38 35.74 27.94
C LEU A 490 17.11 34.97 29.24
N PHE A 491 16.62 33.74 29.16
CA PHE A 491 16.42 32.87 30.32
C PHE A 491 17.71 32.22 30.82
N LEU A 492 18.59 31.75 29.92
CA LEU A 492 19.82 31.04 30.27
C LEU A 492 20.94 31.97 30.76
N ALA A 493 21.02 33.21 30.25
CA ALA A 493 22.09 34.14 30.60
C ALA A 493 22.09 34.57 32.09
N PRO A 494 20.94 34.89 32.73
CA PRO A 494 20.90 35.16 34.18
C PRO A 494 21.27 33.94 35.03
N LEU A 495 20.90 32.73 34.60
CA LEU A 495 21.26 31.49 35.31
C LEU A 495 22.76 31.20 35.22
N LEU A 496 23.38 31.50 34.08
CA LEU A 496 24.83 31.46 33.94
C LEU A 496 25.49 32.50 34.87
N GLY A 497 24.95 33.72 34.91
CA GLY A 497 25.40 34.77 35.82
C GLY A 497 25.28 34.37 37.29
N LEU A 498 24.19 33.71 37.68
CA LEU A 498 23.99 33.17 39.03
C LEU A 498 25.00 32.06 39.35
N GLY A 499 25.27 31.15 38.41
CA GLY A 499 26.28 30.10 38.58
C GLY A 499 27.68 30.68 38.80
N ILE A 500 28.07 31.68 38.01
CA ILE A 500 29.35 32.39 38.15
C ILE A 500 29.39 33.18 39.47
N TYR A 501 28.30 33.84 39.85
CA TYR A 501 28.18 34.57 41.11
C TYR A 501 28.34 33.64 42.32
N LEU A 502 27.68 32.47 42.33
CA LEU A 502 27.82 31.48 43.39
C LEU A 502 29.26 30.98 43.54
N ILE A 503 29.99 30.81 42.43
CA ILE A 503 31.41 30.45 42.44
C ILE A 503 32.26 31.59 43.01
N ALA A 504 32.04 32.84 42.56
CA ALA A 504 32.79 34.01 43.00
C ALA A 504 32.55 34.33 44.49
N GLU A 505 31.31 34.23 44.94
CA GLU A 505 30.91 34.40 46.34
C GLU A 505 31.58 33.31 47.21
N ALA A 506 31.55 32.04 46.77
CA ALA A 506 32.21 30.95 47.50
C ALA A 506 33.73 31.12 47.61
N LEU A 507 34.38 31.73 46.61
CA LEU A 507 35.82 32.08 46.66
C LEU A 507 36.13 33.23 47.62
N SER A 508 35.13 34.05 47.97
CA SER A 508 35.24 35.18 48.89
C SER A 508 34.91 34.82 50.36
N PHE A 509 34.41 33.61 50.63
CA PHE A 509 34.06 33.14 51.97
C PHE A 509 35.29 32.73 52.82
N PRO A 510 35.35 33.08 54.12
CA PRO A 510 36.46 32.71 55.01
C PRO A 510 36.58 31.19 55.21
N GLN A 511 37.82 30.70 55.34
CA GLN A 511 38.17 29.27 55.27
C GLN A 511 37.54 28.36 56.35
N GLY A 512 36.90 28.92 57.39
CA GLY A 512 36.32 28.18 58.53
C GLY A 512 34.92 27.58 58.32
N LEU A 513 34.21 27.91 57.23
CA LEU A 513 32.87 27.38 56.90
C LEU A 513 32.92 26.46 55.66
N THR A 514 33.67 25.36 55.78
CA THR A 514 34.08 24.50 54.66
C THR A 514 32.89 23.84 53.93
N GLU A 515 31.83 23.43 54.63
CA GLU A 515 30.68 22.77 54.00
C GLU A 515 29.86 23.72 53.11
N LYS A 516 29.52 24.91 53.60
CA LYS A 516 28.73 25.89 52.85
C LYS A 516 29.48 26.41 51.61
N ARG A 517 30.80 26.57 51.74
CA ARG A 517 31.67 26.92 50.62
C ARG A 517 31.68 25.82 49.54
N ASN A 518 31.85 24.57 49.94
CA ASN A 518 31.92 23.44 49.01
C ASN A 518 30.58 23.20 48.30
N SER A 519 29.45 23.32 49.00
CA SER A 519 28.13 23.17 48.38
C SER A 519 27.84 24.29 47.36
N MET A 520 28.22 25.53 47.64
CA MET A 520 28.11 26.64 46.69
C MET A 520 29.00 26.46 45.45
N LEU A 521 30.25 25.97 45.62
CA LEU A 521 31.14 25.66 44.50
C LEU A 521 30.59 24.53 43.61
N ILE A 522 30.06 23.47 44.22
CA ILE A 522 29.48 22.34 43.47
C ILE A 522 28.22 22.79 42.73
N ALA A 523 27.29 23.46 43.40
CA ALA A 523 26.06 23.95 42.79
C ALA A 523 26.32 24.98 41.69
N GLY A 524 27.20 25.97 41.95
CA GLY A 524 27.60 26.96 40.95
C GLY A 524 28.35 26.34 39.77
N GLY A 525 29.22 25.36 40.03
CA GLY A 525 29.97 24.62 39.00
C GLY A 525 29.06 23.81 38.08
N ILE A 526 28.13 23.04 38.63
CA ILE A 526 27.14 22.26 37.84
C ILE A 526 26.26 23.20 37.02
N LEU A 527 25.74 24.26 37.64
CA LEU A 527 24.88 25.24 36.96
C LEU A 527 25.62 25.93 35.81
N THR A 528 26.85 26.38 36.04
CA THR A 528 27.69 27.03 35.02
C THR A 528 28.02 26.07 33.87
N ALA A 529 28.43 24.83 34.17
CA ALA A 529 28.73 23.82 33.16
C ALA A 529 27.51 23.49 32.28
N PHE A 530 26.33 23.34 32.90
CA PHE A 530 25.09 23.06 32.19
C PHE A 530 24.65 24.24 31.31
N MET A 531 24.76 25.48 31.81
CA MET A 531 24.44 26.68 31.05
C MET A 531 25.42 26.91 29.89
N LEU A 532 26.72 26.66 30.08
CA LEU A 532 27.72 26.73 29.00
C LEU A 532 27.48 25.68 27.90
N MET A 533 26.84 24.56 28.22
CA MET A 533 26.43 23.56 27.22
C MET A 533 25.19 23.98 26.43
N LEU A 534 24.21 24.64 27.07
CA LEU A 534 22.93 25.01 26.45
C LEU A 534 22.95 26.37 25.73
N LEU A 535 23.72 27.34 26.23
CA LEU A 535 23.78 28.69 25.66
C LEU A 535 24.22 28.71 24.17
N PRO A 536 25.23 27.92 23.73
CA PRO A 536 25.57 27.82 22.32
C PRO A 536 24.40 27.29 21.48
N PHE A 537 23.58 26.38 22.01
CA PHE A 537 22.41 25.85 21.29
C PHE A 537 21.32 26.92 21.09
N ALA A 538 21.06 27.75 22.10
CA ALA A 538 20.15 28.89 22.00
C ALA A 538 20.66 29.96 21.02
N LEU A 539 21.95 30.31 21.12
CA LEU A 539 22.59 31.26 20.21
C LEU A 539 22.58 30.77 18.76
N ARG A 540 22.79 29.46 18.57
CA ARG A 540 22.72 28.80 17.27
C ARG A 540 21.35 28.93 16.61
N MET A 541 20.24 28.88 17.37
CA MET A 541 18.89 29.13 16.83
C MET A 541 18.73 30.57 16.33
N CYS A 542 19.28 31.56 17.05
CA CYS A 542 19.26 32.96 16.61
C CYS A 542 20.06 33.16 15.33
N LEU A 543 21.28 32.61 15.27
CA LEU A 543 22.19 32.81 14.13
C LEU A 543 21.75 32.08 12.86
N ARG A 544 20.91 31.04 12.97
CA ARG A 544 20.40 30.25 11.85
C ARG A 544 19.02 30.67 11.36
N ALA A 545 18.29 31.45 12.15
CA ALA A 545 16.87 31.70 11.92
C ALA A 545 16.54 32.21 10.52
N ASP A 546 17.37 33.12 10.00
CA ASP A 546 17.14 33.82 8.74
C ASP A 546 18.00 33.26 7.59
N LYS A 547 18.77 32.19 7.84
CA LYS A 547 19.59 31.55 6.80
C LYS A 547 18.79 30.50 6.04
N THR A 548 18.89 30.53 4.72
CA THR A 548 18.34 29.50 3.85
C THR A 548 18.91 28.14 4.23
N ALA A 549 18.03 27.23 4.64
CA ALA A 549 18.37 25.85 4.99
C ALA A 549 18.21 24.92 3.80
N LEU A 550 17.12 25.13 3.06
CA LEU A 550 16.75 24.37 1.88
C LEU A 550 16.06 25.31 0.90
N LEU A 551 16.55 25.35 -0.32
CA LEU A 551 15.89 25.99 -1.45
C LEU A 551 15.30 24.88 -2.31
N LEU A 552 13.97 24.89 -2.41
CA LEU A 552 13.22 24.01 -3.31
C LEU A 552 13.15 24.72 -4.66
N THR A 553 13.82 24.18 -5.66
CA THR A 553 13.67 24.63 -7.05
C THR A 553 12.87 23.57 -7.82
N PRO A 554 12.27 23.91 -8.97
CA PRO A 554 11.49 22.96 -9.76
C PRO A 554 12.23 21.67 -10.14
N GLU A 555 13.57 21.70 -10.23
CA GLU A 555 14.40 20.59 -10.70
C GLU A 555 15.35 20.03 -9.62
N HIS A 556 15.67 20.82 -8.59
CA HIS A 556 16.69 20.48 -7.60
C HIS A 556 16.36 20.94 -6.19
N PHE A 557 16.82 20.19 -5.20
CA PHE A 557 16.86 20.60 -3.80
C PHE A 557 18.27 21.08 -3.45
N VAL A 558 18.39 22.37 -3.12
CA VAL A 558 19.67 23.02 -2.81
C VAL A 558 19.81 23.17 -1.30
N PHE A 559 20.80 22.49 -0.73
CA PHE A 559 21.12 22.54 0.69
C PHE A 559 22.29 23.49 0.95
N ALA A 560 22.25 24.21 2.08
CA ALA A 560 23.24 25.23 2.41
C ALA A 560 24.71 24.73 2.49
N ASN A 561 24.93 23.44 2.72
CA ASN A 561 26.26 22.87 2.99
C ASN A 561 26.65 21.71 2.05
N LEU A 562 25.92 21.51 0.96
CA LEU A 562 26.24 20.53 -0.09
C LEU A 562 26.91 21.24 -1.28
N LYS A 563 27.87 20.56 -1.90
CA LYS A 563 28.66 21.10 -3.01
C LYS A 563 27.86 21.22 -4.31
N SER A 564 26.95 20.27 -4.53
CA SER A 564 26.04 20.23 -5.67
C SER A 564 24.59 20.19 -5.19
N PRO A 565 23.65 20.79 -5.94
CA PRO A 565 22.23 20.55 -5.77
C PRO A 565 21.90 19.05 -5.85
N VAL A 566 20.87 18.61 -5.15
CA VAL A 566 20.33 17.25 -5.27
C VAL A 566 19.22 17.28 -6.31
N PRO A 567 19.38 16.68 -7.50
CA PRO A 567 18.31 16.59 -8.49
C PRO A 567 17.12 15.81 -7.94
N ILE A 568 15.90 16.23 -8.28
CA ILE A 568 14.68 15.56 -7.82
C ILE A 568 14.62 14.11 -8.33
N GLN A 569 15.09 13.86 -9.56
CA GLN A 569 15.22 12.52 -10.13
C GLN A 569 16.08 11.54 -9.30
N HIS A 570 16.92 12.02 -8.38
CA HIS A 570 17.74 11.16 -7.52
C HIS A 570 17.07 10.83 -6.18
N ILE A 571 15.90 11.42 -5.91
CA ILE A 571 15.13 11.19 -4.68
C ILE A 571 14.20 10.01 -4.93
N ALA A 572 14.39 8.92 -4.18
CA ALA A 572 13.51 7.76 -4.20
C ALA A 572 12.28 7.96 -3.32
N ASP A 573 12.47 8.54 -2.12
CA ASP A 573 11.41 8.78 -1.15
C ASP A 573 11.84 9.87 -0.14
N PHE A 574 10.89 10.38 0.65
CA PHE A 574 11.17 11.28 1.76
C PHE A 574 10.37 10.94 3.02
N GLU A 575 11.01 11.13 4.18
CA GLU A 575 10.38 10.96 5.49
C GLU A 575 10.40 12.28 6.27
N LEU A 576 9.27 12.61 6.89
CA LEU A 576 9.18 13.71 7.85
C LEU A 576 9.00 13.17 9.27
N ASN A 577 9.98 13.41 10.15
CA ASN A 577 9.90 13.04 11.56
C ASN A 577 9.79 14.28 12.44
N VAL A 578 8.81 14.30 13.35
CA VAL A 578 8.59 15.39 14.31
C VAL A 578 8.86 14.88 15.72
N ALA A 579 9.86 15.46 16.37
CA ALA A 579 10.19 15.21 17.77
C ALA A 579 10.46 16.55 18.47
N TYR A 580 11.64 16.74 19.06
CA TYR A 580 12.11 18.04 19.59
C TYR A 580 12.40 19.10 18.51
N GLY A 581 12.24 18.73 17.25
CA GLY A 581 12.37 19.55 16.05
C GLY A 581 11.77 18.80 14.86
N THR A 582 11.92 19.36 13.67
CA THR A 582 11.45 18.74 12.43
C THR A 582 12.64 18.23 11.62
N PHE A 583 12.57 16.96 11.23
CA PHE A 583 13.61 16.24 10.51
C PHE A 583 13.08 15.85 9.13
N LEU A 584 13.64 16.42 8.07
CA LEU A 584 13.40 16.01 6.70
C LEU A 584 14.50 15.04 6.28
N THR A 585 14.14 13.81 5.92
CA THR A 585 15.06 12.79 5.43
C THR A 585 14.75 12.48 3.98
N LEU A 586 15.71 12.68 3.08
CA LEU A 586 15.61 12.25 1.69
C LEU A 586 16.33 10.91 1.52
N HIS A 587 15.68 9.97 0.87
CA HIS A 587 16.22 8.67 0.50
C HIS A 587 16.63 8.77 -0.96
N LEU A 588 17.90 8.49 -1.27
CA LEU A 588 18.42 8.57 -2.62
C LEU A 588 18.28 7.23 -3.34
N GLN A 589 18.06 7.27 -4.65
CA GLN A 589 18.10 6.08 -5.51
C GLN A 589 19.47 5.38 -5.43
N ASP A 590 19.52 4.09 -5.76
CA ASP A 590 20.71 3.25 -5.59
C ASP A 590 21.86 3.63 -6.53
N ASP A 591 21.53 4.10 -7.73
CA ASP A 591 22.44 4.55 -8.78
C ASP A 591 22.85 6.03 -8.67
N ALA A 592 22.14 6.83 -7.87
CA ALA A 592 22.40 8.27 -7.74
C ALA A 592 23.81 8.61 -7.19
N PRO A 593 24.46 9.70 -7.62
CA PRO A 593 25.71 10.16 -7.02
C PRO A 593 25.48 10.65 -5.58
N LEU A 594 26.36 10.23 -4.64
CA LEU A 594 26.28 10.68 -3.25
C LEU A 594 26.75 12.14 -3.10
N PRO A 595 25.96 13.03 -2.49
CA PRO A 595 26.32 14.43 -2.39
C PRO A 595 27.53 14.66 -1.46
N GLU A 596 28.47 15.49 -1.92
CA GLU A 596 29.64 15.91 -1.14
C GLU A 596 29.32 17.12 -0.26
N ARG A 597 29.92 17.17 0.94
CA ARG A 597 29.76 18.30 1.87
C ARG A 597 30.96 19.25 1.74
N VAL A 598 30.70 20.55 1.74
CA VAL A 598 31.76 21.59 1.62
C VAL A 598 32.40 21.88 2.98
N SER A 599 31.62 22.33 3.97
CA SER A 599 32.10 22.55 5.34
C SER A 599 30.95 22.56 6.36
N ARG A 600 31.27 22.38 7.65
CA ARG A 600 30.29 22.49 8.74
C ARG A 600 30.47 23.82 9.44
N SER A 601 29.54 24.74 9.27
CA SER A 601 29.50 25.98 10.08
C SER A 601 28.56 25.83 11.27
N PHE A 602 29.02 26.23 12.45
CA PHE A 602 28.19 26.25 13.67
C PHE A 602 26.91 27.09 13.45
N SER A 603 27.04 28.20 12.73
CA SER A 603 25.96 29.15 12.48
C SER A 603 25.13 28.86 11.23
N ALA A 604 25.36 27.76 10.50
CA ALA A 604 24.62 27.44 9.27
C ALA A 604 23.76 26.16 9.39
N PRO A 605 22.54 26.12 8.82
CA PRO A 605 21.67 24.94 8.81
C PRO A 605 22.24 23.78 7.96
N ASN A 606 23.14 23.00 8.56
CA ASN A 606 23.87 21.93 7.87
C ASN A 606 23.04 20.65 7.75
N ALA A 607 22.88 20.15 6.52
CA ALA A 607 22.40 18.80 6.25
C ALA A 607 23.44 17.73 6.58
N LYS A 608 22.96 16.53 6.94
CA LYS A 608 23.74 15.33 7.23
C LYS A 608 23.51 14.27 6.15
N VAL A 609 24.52 14.03 5.32
CA VAL A 609 24.62 12.88 4.40
C VAL A 609 25.07 11.61 5.13
N PHE A 610 24.25 10.56 5.14
CA PHE A 610 24.56 9.24 5.67
C PHE A 610 24.92 8.30 4.51
N ARG A 611 26.22 8.08 4.26
CA ARG A 611 26.70 7.29 3.11
C ARG A 611 26.21 5.83 3.12
N LYS A 612 26.30 5.13 4.26
CA LYS A 612 25.88 3.71 4.39
C LYS A 612 24.39 3.48 4.10
N LYS A 613 23.54 4.45 4.45
CA LYS A 613 22.08 4.37 4.27
C LYS A 613 21.59 5.15 3.05
N ARG A 614 22.49 5.80 2.29
CA ARG A 614 22.20 6.70 1.15
C ARG A 614 21.11 7.75 1.44
N ARG A 615 21.19 8.42 2.60
CA ARG A 615 20.17 9.41 3.04
C ARG A 615 20.75 10.81 3.26
N VAL A 616 19.98 11.85 2.97
CA VAL A 616 20.27 13.25 3.31
C VAL A 616 19.27 13.73 4.37
N LEU A 617 19.76 14.09 5.55
CA LEU A 617 18.94 14.54 6.68
C LEU A 617 19.13 16.03 6.95
N LEU A 618 18.07 16.81 6.89
CA LEU A 618 18.03 18.19 7.35
C LEU A 618 17.20 18.29 8.63
N ALA A 619 17.84 18.76 9.71
CA ALA A 619 17.22 18.90 11.02
C ALA A 619 17.15 20.38 11.40
N LEU A 620 15.94 20.89 11.60
CA LEU A 620 15.66 22.26 12.05
C LEU A 620 14.75 22.23 13.27
N ALA A 621 14.81 23.25 14.13
CA ALA A 621 13.86 23.38 15.25
C ALA A 621 12.41 23.53 14.75
N ARG A 622 12.24 24.12 13.57
CA ARG A 622 11.01 24.20 12.78
C ARG A 622 11.36 24.61 11.35
N PHE A 623 10.49 24.30 10.40
CA PHE A 623 10.56 24.87 9.06
C PHE A 623 9.66 26.10 8.99
N SER A 624 10.17 27.14 8.37
CA SER A 624 9.45 28.40 8.15
C SER A 624 9.62 28.85 6.70
N ARG A 625 8.56 29.48 6.19
CA ARG A 625 8.48 30.12 4.88
C ARG A 625 7.95 31.54 5.10
N ASP A 626 8.63 32.53 4.53
CA ASP A 626 8.25 33.95 4.63
C ASP A 626 8.00 34.40 6.10
N GLY A 627 8.82 33.90 7.03
CA GLY A 627 8.70 34.17 8.47
C GLY A 627 7.58 33.42 9.20
N LYS A 628 6.69 32.71 8.49
CA LYS A 628 5.61 31.91 9.08
C LYS A 628 6.04 30.46 9.30
N LYS A 629 5.51 29.84 10.36
CA LYS A 629 5.75 28.42 10.67
C LYS A 629 4.98 27.56 9.68
N LEU A 630 5.65 26.60 9.05
CA LEU A 630 4.96 25.54 8.34
C LEU A 630 4.58 24.43 9.32
N LYS A 631 3.32 24.00 9.27
CA LYS A 631 2.91 22.78 9.97
C LYS A 631 3.56 21.56 9.30
N PRO A 632 3.73 20.44 10.03
CA PRO A 632 4.28 19.21 9.45
C PRO A 632 3.53 18.77 8.19
N ASP A 633 2.20 18.84 8.19
CA ASP A 633 1.37 18.44 7.05
C ASP A 633 1.58 19.35 5.83
N GLU A 634 1.56 20.68 6.04
CA GLU A 634 1.82 21.70 5.01
C GLU A 634 3.24 21.56 4.42
N LEU A 635 4.23 21.20 5.24
CA LEU A 635 5.59 20.93 4.78
C LEU A 635 5.67 19.62 3.98
N GLY A 636 4.96 18.57 4.41
CA GLY A 636 4.91 17.29 3.72
C GLY A 636 4.29 17.43 2.32
N GLU A 637 3.14 18.10 2.22
CA GLU A 637 2.48 18.43 0.95
C GLU A 637 3.40 19.24 0.04
N LEU A 638 4.03 20.30 0.57
CA LEU A 638 4.96 21.13 -0.21
C LEU A 638 6.13 20.31 -0.78
N ILE A 639 6.74 19.42 0.01
CA ILE A 639 7.85 18.58 -0.47
C ILE A 639 7.35 17.57 -1.51
N ALA A 640 6.20 16.94 -1.26
CA ALA A 640 5.58 16.01 -2.20
C ALA A 640 5.27 16.67 -3.55
N ASP A 641 4.69 17.88 -3.54
CA ASP A 641 4.35 18.62 -4.76
C ASP A 641 5.59 18.89 -5.62
N TYR A 642 6.70 19.29 -5.02
CA TYR A 642 7.95 19.52 -5.76
C TYR A 642 8.53 18.21 -6.30
N VAL A 643 8.57 17.14 -5.49
CA VAL A 643 9.08 15.85 -5.93
C VAL A 643 8.23 15.28 -7.06
N ASN A 644 6.91 15.30 -6.94
CA ASN A 644 5.98 14.81 -7.95
C ASN A 644 6.05 15.64 -9.24
N ALA A 645 6.09 16.97 -9.13
CA ALA A 645 6.20 17.84 -10.29
C ALA A 645 7.54 17.66 -11.03
N GLY A 646 8.66 17.56 -10.31
CA GLY A 646 9.98 17.32 -10.90
C GLY A 646 10.08 15.95 -11.56
N THR A 647 9.58 14.89 -10.90
CA THR A 647 9.49 13.54 -11.48
C THR A 647 8.63 13.53 -12.75
N ALA A 648 7.48 14.21 -12.74
CA ALA A 648 6.61 14.31 -13.90
C ALA A 648 7.29 15.03 -15.09
N ARG A 649 8.04 16.12 -14.84
CA ARG A 649 8.83 16.78 -15.89
C ARG A 649 9.91 15.88 -16.46
N HIS A 650 10.61 15.13 -15.61
CA HIS A 650 11.62 14.19 -16.04
C HIS A 650 11.05 13.08 -16.92
N LEU A 651 9.92 12.47 -16.53
CA LEU A 651 9.24 11.43 -17.32
C LEU A 651 8.77 11.97 -18.68
N LEU A 652 8.20 13.18 -18.72
CA LEU A 652 7.82 13.85 -19.97
C LEU A 652 9.05 14.14 -20.85
N GLN A 653 10.17 14.56 -20.26
CA GLN A 653 11.41 14.84 -20.98
C GLN A 653 11.98 13.56 -21.59
N GLN A 654 12.13 12.48 -20.81
CA GLN A 654 12.60 11.18 -21.31
C GLN A 654 11.75 10.71 -22.51
N ARG A 655 10.42 10.84 -22.39
CA ARG A 655 9.47 10.44 -23.43
C ARG A 655 9.64 11.21 -24.74
N PHE A 656 9.74 12.54 -24.68
CA PHE A 656 9.76 13.38 -25.89
C PHE A 656 11.16 13.70 -26.43
N GLU A 657 12.23 13.50 -25.66
CA GLU A 657 13.61 13.65 -26.14
C GLU A 657 14.11 12.42 -26.92
N GLN A 658 13.66 11.22 -26.58
CA GLN A 658 13.96 10.00 -27.36
C GLN A 658 13.31 10.01 -28.76
N GLY A 659 12.27 10.81 -28.98
CA GLY A 659 11.63 11.01 -30.28
C GLY A 659 12.35 11.99 -31.22
N LYS A 660 13.39 12.70 -30.74
CA LYS A 660 14.17 13.68 -31.54
C LYS A 660 15.48 13.12 -32.12
N ARG A 661 15.84 11.86 -31.83
CA ARG A 661 17.03 11.19 -32.38
C ARG A 661 16.71 10.22 -33.50
#